data_AF-G0L888-F1
#
_entry.id   AF-G0L888-F1
#
_cell.length_a   1.000
_cell.length_b   1.000
_cell.length_c   1.000
_cell.angle_alpha   90.00
_cell.angle_beta   90.00
_cell.angle_gamma   90.00
#
_symmetry.space_group_name_H-M   'P 1'
#
loop_
_entity.id
_entity.type
_entity.pdbx_description
1 polymer ?
#
loop_
_entity_poly.entity_id
_entity_poly.type
_entity_poly.pdbx_seq_one_letter_code
_entity_poly.pdbx_strand_id
1 'polypeptide(L)'
;MVKSSSKQMLYGKVSSKKDGSSLEGLAVELVDGNLLKMKGVKPAITDKQGRFSLAVESSKKESEPKGYLQVLNKDGAPIFVSDSEIFSKGGALDQIELVVPDEAIQAASYDFSRFQFKSLVSINPNYFGAFEKLKLPIKIPVIQPKKGDTKYEELECIGLYTETDELEAVFKVKLPYGYGGELCGSGSKEFIAFYVDYGSGFEPVGPAVSVSAHNLGAARKGPLCYAVKQVVDFEKKSCKTPYLVKVRAILSWNTPPMGPHYVPTWGNVKEAWVQINPSKKAWEILTGDFKELSLVKSYSDLQHLKKELLEKVKGSLDYNKKDLEEDRVDFKENILKNPNYYAGMADENEIQNAYDQVHMLPPEILEKFKPKLIDPKWLFPIKPLKYNTSFEELSCVGLFPEQNTLEAVVAVKRQNGYKGNLCSLGSEEYVAFYVDWGDGLGYRHEGTRFFKVHDIPRNVNPLMYAVNLRVDDMDRKSKSCKVENIIKVRAILSWEVAPTGPNYRPAWGNVKECRVQVRTYDGANNNCEIQHVNKVLVEDINSDGYARKYINGTTLSPNLFDRPFGHIVAIWGHINVPTSKYFRMLFRKESESSWTVVEDGRRYKQGLFTIGLRVPDENGWFRIDEYNNDLGNYSDTPLANWDSESRTGKYRLRLECADASKTPIQSCEVSVFLDNKNPEHYGFTDSPIPQLGLTVKNSAGEVKECGKYKGAEKVLVYGNFKDDHFNAFSLEIFGGNLPSAGIKITPAVNRYDEGGKLDSNGIVGASDPGKGKLLTTIDNMAADPINANVDCAYGIRMVTSDRAILGSFSGYVFRRSSHSKASYVTFNWAP
;
A
#
# COMPACT_ATOMS: atom_id res chain seq x y z
N MET A 1 -16.15 -44.20 -38.38
CA MET A 1 -16.56 -43.42 -37.18
C MET A 1 -17.05 -42.05 -37.62
N VAL A 2 -18.37 -41.82 -37.59
CA VAL A 2 -18.97 -40.52 -37.89
C VAL A 2 -18.69 -39.60 -36.70
N LYS A 3 -17.95 -38.49 -36.92
CA LYS A 3 -17.85 -37.41 -35.93
C LYS A 3 -19.25 -36.82 -35.76
N SER A 4 -19.94 -37.10 -34.65
CA SER A 4 -21.19 -36.37 -34.35
C SER A 4 -20.82 -34.96 -33.88
N SER A 5 -20.79 -33.98 -34.78
CA SER A 5 -20.77 -32.56 -34.43
C SER A 5 -22.18 -32.13 -34.07
N SER A 6 -22.38 -31.57 -32.88
CA SER A 6 -23.63 -30.89 -32.53
C SER A 6 -23.52 -29.44 -32.93
N LYS A 7 -24.39 -28.98 -33.83
CA LYS A 7 -24.55 -27.56 -34.16
C LYS A 7 -25.56 -26.96 -33.20
N GLN A 8 -25.15 -25.96 -32.44
CA GLN A 8 -25.99 -25.22 -31.50
C GLN A 8 -26.18 -23.79 -32.02
N MET A 9 -27.35 -23.20 -31.77
CA MET A 9 -27.67 -21.83 -32.18
C MET A 9 -27.85 -20.97 -30.93
N LEU A 10 -26.99 -19.97 -30.76
CA LEU A 10 -27.13 -18.93 -29.74
C LEU A 10 -28.01 -17.82 -30.28
N TYR A 11 -28.96 -17.35 -29.48
CA TYR A 11 -29.82 -16.21 -29.80
C TYR A 11 -29.64 -15.13 -28.74
N GLY A 12 -29.60 -13.87 -29.17
CA GLY A 12 -29.51 -12.77 -28.23
C GLY A 12 -29.89 -11.43 -28.83
N LYS A 13 -29.79 -10.40 -28.01
CA LYS A 13 -30.08 -9.01 -28.34
C LYS A 13 -28.99 -8.10 -27.80
N VAL A 14 -28.62 -7.08 -28.57
CA VAL A 14 -27.73 -6.00 -28.15
C VAL A 14 -28.56 -4.72 -27.95
N SER A 15 -28.44 -4.11 -26.77
CA SER A 15 -29.16 -2.90 -26.38
C SER A 15 -28.24 -1.83 -25.78
N SER A 16 -28.67 -0.58 -25.86
CA SER A 16 -28.05 0.59 -25.23
C SER A 16 -28.30 0.60 -23.73
N LYS A 17 -27.29 0.97 -22.94
CA LYS A 17 -27.39 1.06 -21.48
C LYS A 17 -28.27 2.23 -21.02
N LYS A 18 -28.34 3.35 -21.77
CA LYS A 18 -29.09 4.55 -21.38
C LYS A 18 -30.59 4.32 -21.30
N ASP A 19 -31.11 3.73 -22.36
CA ASP A 19 -32.51 3.78 -22.73
C ASP A 19 -33.06 2.43 -23.19
N GLY A 20 -32.23 1.38 -23.18
CA GLY A 20 -32.61 0.04 -23.62
C GLY A 20 -32.89 -0.05 -25.12
N SER A 21 -32.57 1.00 -25.89
CA SER A 21 -32.81 1.01 -27.34
C SER A 21 -31.99 -0.09 -28.03
N SER A 22 -32.56 -0.67 -29.09
CA SER A 22 -31.93 -1.79 -29.78
C SER A 22 -30.86 -1.28 -30.75
N LEU A 23 -29.71 -1.96 -30.82
CA LEU A 23 -28.56 -1.50 -31.61
C LEU A 23 -28.40 -2.32 -32.89
N GLU A 24 -28.70 -1.71 -34.04
CA GLU A 24 -28.60 -2.32 -35.37
C GLU A 24 -27.19 -2.21 -35.98
N GLY A 25 -26.80 -3.23 -36.74
CA GLY A 25 -25.62 -3.21 -37.59
C GLY A 25 -24.29 -3.37 -36.84
N LEU A 26 -24.34 -3.86 -35.60
CA LEU A 26 -23.16 -4.25 -34.83
C LEU A 26 -22.83 -5.72 -35.12
N ALA A 27 -21.54 -6.06 -35.14
CA ALA A 27 -21.13 -7.45 -35.25
C ALA A 27 -21.00 -8.07 -33.85
N VAL A 28 -21.49 -9.28 -33.67
CA VAL A 28 -21.33 -10.08 -32.44
C VAL A 28 -20.54 -11.33 -32.79
N GLU A 29 -19.43 -11.56 -32.09
CA GLU A 29 -18.58 -12.73 -32.29
C GLU A 29 -18.27 -13.46 -30.98
N LEU A 30 -17.80 -14.71 -31.12
CA LEU A 30 -17.45 -15.57 -30.00
C LEU A 30 -15.93 -15.62 -29.84
N VAL A 31 -15.44 -15.34 -28.64
CA VAL A 31 -14.02 -15.38 -28.27
C VAL A 31 -13.78 -16.40 -27.16
N ASP A 32 -12.59 -16.99 -27.12
CA ASP A 32 -12.21 -17.99 -26.12
C ASP A 32 -11.80 -17.34 -24.77
N GLY A 33 -11.43 -18.18 -23.80
CA GLY A 33 -10.91 -17.73 -22.50
C GLY A 33 -9.58 -16.97 -22.53
N ASN A 34 -8.96 -16.79 -23.70
CA ASN A 34 -7.82 -15.89 -23.90
C ASN A 34 -8.20 -14.63 -24.68
N LEU A 35 -9.48 -14.42 -24.98
CA LEU A 35 -10.01 -13.36 -25.83
C LEU A 35 -9.52 -13.45 -27.28
N LEU A 36 -9.23 -14.66 -27.76
CA LEU A 36 -8.96 -14.93 -29.17
C LEU A 36 -10.23 -15.38 -29.86
N LYS A 37 -10.45 -14.88 -31.09
CA LYS A 37 -11.59 -15.27 -31.91
C LYS A 37 -11.66 -16.78 -32.10
N MET A 38 -12.80 -17.38 -31.76
CA MET A 38 -13.00 -18.82 -31.92
C MET A 38 -13.04 -19.20 -33.40
N LYS A 39 -12.17 -20.13 -33.80
CA LYS A 39 -12.13 -20.62 -35.18
C LYS A 39 -13.42 -21.39 -35.50
N GLY A 40 -13.97 -21.15 -36.69
CA GLY A 40 -15.17 -21.85 -37.18
C GLY A 40 -16.51 -21.21 -36.82
N VAL A 41 -16.54 -20.17 -35.98
CA VAL A 41 -17.75 -19.39 -35.67
C VAL A 41 -17.73 -18.09 -36.47
N LYS A 42 -18.74 -17.87 -37.32
CA LYS A 42 -18.88 -16.61 -38.08
C LYS A 42 -19.58 -15.56 -37.21
N PRO A 43 -19.12 -14.30 -37.19
CA PRO A 43 -19.82 -13.22 -36.52
C PRO A 43 -21.24 -13.04 -37.06
N ALA A 44 -22.17 -12.64 -36.21
CA ALA A 44 -23.55 -12.30 -36.57
C ALA A 44 -23.74 -10.78 -36.55
N ILE A 45 -24.49 -10.23 -37.51
CA ILE A 45 -24.84 -8.81 -37.52
C ILE A 45 -26.19 -8.63 -36.85
N THR A 46 -26.31 -7.63 -35.97
CA THR A 46 -27.57 -7.33 -35.28
C THR A 46 -28.59 -6.71 -36.24
N ASP A 47 -29.84 -7.17 -36.15
CA ASP A 47 -30.96 -6.63 -36.93
C ASP A 47 -31.49 -5.29 -36.36
N LYS A 48 -32.56 -4.74 -36.96
CA LYS A 48 -33.25 -3.50 -36.51
C LYS A 48 -33.76 -3.57 -35.07
N GLN A 49 -33.98 -4.77 -34.55
CA GLN A 49 -34.39 -5.02 -33.17
C GLN A 49 -33.20 -5.41 -32.29
N GLY A 50 -31.97 -5.22 -32.77
CA GLY A 50 -30.72 -5.52 -32.07
C GLY A 50 -30.45 -7.02 -31.93
N ARG A 51 -31.24 -7.89 -32.58
CA ARG A 51 -31.16 -9.35 -32.41
C ARG A 51 -30.05 -9.95 -33.26
N PHE A 52 -29.37 -10.96 -32.72
CA PHE A 52 -28.38 -11.75 -33.44
C PHE A 52 -28.63 -13.25 -33.25
N SER A 53 -28.10 -14.05 -34.19
CA SER A 53 -28.05 -15.50 -34.05
C SER A 53 -26.70 -16.05 -34.48
N LEU A 54 -26.05 -16.83 -33.62
CA LEU A 54 -24.70 -17.37 -33.83
C LEU A 54 -24.75 -18.89 -33.87
N ALA A 55 -24.19 -19.48 -34.93
CA ALA A 55 -24.03 -20.93 -35.03
C ALA A 55 -22.71 -21.37 -34.41
N VAL A 56 -22.77 -22.22 -33.38
CA VAL A 56 -21.62 -22.79 -32.70
C VAL A 56 -21.57 -24.30 -32.99
N GLU A 57 -20.47 -24.77 -33.55
CA GLU A 57 -20.24 -26.21 -33.77
C GLU A 57 -19.30 -26.72 -32.68
N SER A 58 -19.81 -27.60 -31.79
CA SER A 58 -19.02 -28.22 -30.72
C SER A 58 -18.70 -29.68 -31.04
N SER A 59 -17.48 -30.11 -30.71
CA SER A 59 -17.05 -31.51 -30.84
C SER A 59 -17.00 -32.16 -29.45
N LYS A 60 -17.65 -33.32 -29.29
CA LYS A 60 -17.89 -34.00 -27.98
C LYS A 60 -16.63 -34.48 -27.22
N LYS A 61 -15.41 -34.10 -27.61
CA LYS A 61 -14.16 -34.69 -27.08
C LYS A 61 -13.22 -33.74 -26.35
N GLU A 62 -13.55 -32.46 -26.22
CA GLU A 62 -12.77 -31.50 -25.45
C GLU A 62 -13.64 -30.95 -24.32
N SER A 63 -13.03 -30.64 -23.16
CA SER A 63 -13.70 -29.86 -22.11
C SER A 63 -14.38 -28.66 -22.76
N GLU A 64 -15.66 -28.43 -22.48
CA GLU A 64 -16.42 -27.37 -23.15
C GLU A 64 -15.60 -26.06 -23.13
N PRO A 65 -15.30 -25.46 -24.29
CA PRO A 65 -14.43 -24.31 -24.36
C PRO A 65 -15.09 -23.14 -23.65
N LYS A 66 -14.37 -22.48 -22.73
CA LYS A 66 -14.82 -21.21 -22.18
C LYS A 66 -15.02 -20.22 -23.32
N GLY A 67 -16.23 -19.67 -23.45
CA GLY A 67 -16.59 -18.77 -24.53
C GLY A 67 -17.32 -17.52 -24.04
N TYR A 68 -16.96 -16.37 -24.60
CA TYR A 68 -17.48 -15.06 -24.28
C TYR A 68 -17.95 -14.35 -25.56
N LEU A 69 -18.93 -13.47 -25.46
CA LEU A 69 -19.42 -12.69 -26.59
C LEU A 69 -18.74 -11.33 -26.65
N GLN A 70 -18.22 -10.97 -27.82
CA GLN A 70 -17.63 -9.67 -28.12
C GLN A 70 -18.49 -8.93 -29.15
N VAL A 71 -18.80 -7.67 -28.88
CA VAL A 71 -19.51 -6.79 -29.82
C VAL A 71 -18.51 -5.86 -30.47
N LEU A 72 -18.58 -5.74 -31.80
CA LEU A 72 -17.77 -4.83 -32.60
C LEU A 72 -18.65 -3.77 -33.27
N ASN A 73 -18.09 -2.58 -33.42
CA ASN A 73 -18.71 -1.50 -34.19
C ASN A 73 -18.67 -1.79 -35.71
N LYS A 74 -19.22 -0.87 -36.51
CA LYS A 74 -19.28 -0.98 -37.97
C LYS A 74 -17.91 -1.00 -38.66
N ASP A 75 -16.88 -0.48 -38.00
CA ASP A 75 -15.49 -0.49 -38.48
C ASP A 75 -14.73 -1.77 -38.07
N GLY A 76 -15.39 -2.69 -37.36
CA GLY A 76 -14.80 -3.93 -36.87
C GLY A 76 -13.93 -3.77 -35.63
N ALA A 77 -14.00 -2.63 -34.93
CA ALA A 77 -13.31 -2.42 -33.65
C ALA A 77 -14.17 -2.93 -32.48
N PRO A 78 -13.58 -3.63 -31.49
CA PRO A 78 -14.32 -4.12 -30.33
C PRO A 78 -14.79 -2.95 -29.46
N ILE A 79 -16.04 -3.03 -29.01
CA ILE A 79 -16.69 -2.02 -28.16
C ILE A 79 -17.31 -2.59 -26.88
N PHE A 80 -17.43 -3.92 -26.79
CA PHE A 80 -17.93 -4.60 -25.59
C PHE A 80 -17.47 -6.05 -25.54
N VAL A 81 -17.31 -6.61 -24.34
CA VAL A 81 -17.14 -8.05 -24.10
C VAL A 81 -18.00 -8.47 -22.90
N SER A 82 -18.64 -9.64 -22.98
CA SER A 82 -19.43 -10.19 -21.87
C SER A 82 -18.52 -10.57 -20.69
N ASP A 83 -19.01 -10.35 -19.47
CA ASP A 83 -18.36 -10.71 -18.21
C ASP A 83 -18.60 -12.17 -17.80
N SER A 84 -19.64 -12.78 -18.37
CA SER A 84 -20.09 -14.14 -18.09
C SER A 84 -19.74 -15.11 -19.23
N GLU A 85 -19.41 -16.33 -18.81
CA GLU A 85 -19.13 -17.45 -19.71
C GLU A 85 -20.43 -18.08 -20.21
N ILE A 86 -20.57 -18.20 -21.53
CA ILE A 86 -21.80 -18.65 -22.19
C ILE A 86 -22.06 -20.14 -21.99
N PHE A 87 -21.02 -20.97 -21.81
CA PHE A 87 -21.14 -22.44 -21.72
C PHE A 87 -21.23 -22.98 -20.28
N SER A 88 -21.39 -22.11 -19.27
CA SER A 88 -21.22 -22.49 -17.86
C SER A 88 -22.39 -23.27 -17.21
N LYS A 89 -23.53 -23.48 -17.90
CA LYS A 89 -24.66 -24.25 -17.37
C LYS A 89 -25.40 -25.04 -18.45
N GLY A 90 -25.43 -26.36 -18.32
CA GLY A 90 -26.30 -27.24 -19.12
C GLY A 90 -27.77 -26.89 -18.90
N GLY A 91 -28.37 -26.25 -19.91
CA GLY A 91 -29.77 -25.80 -19.93
C GLY A 91 -30.09 -25.23 -21.31
N ALA A 92 -31.38 -25.13 -21.66
CA ALA A 92 -31.80 -24.49 -22.91
C ALA A 92 -31.19 -23.09 -23.02
N LEU A 93 -30.71 -22.73 -24.20
CA LEU A 93 -30.05 -21.44 -24.44
C LEU A 93 -31.07 -20.30 -24.23
N ASP A 94 -30.98 -19.65 -23.07
CA ASP A 94 -31.74 -18.46 -22.76
C ASP A 94 -31.43 -17.34 -23.76
N GLN A 95 -32.38 -16.43 -23.96
CA GLN A 95 -32.17 -15.24 -24.79
C GLN A 95 -31.09 -14.36 -24.15
N ILE A 96 -29.90 -14.30 -24.75
CA ILE A 96 -28.77 -13.55 -24.21
C ILE A 96 -29.02 -12.05 -24.41
N GLU A 97 -28.91 -11.25 -23.35
CA GLU A 97 -28.96 -9.79 -23.44
C GLU A 97 -27.57 -9.19 -23.23
N LEU A 98 -27.09 -8.45 -24.24
CA LEU A 98 -25.83 -7.72 -24.19
C LEU A 98 -26.12 -6.22 -24.12
N VAL A 99 -25.88 -5.62 -22.95
CA VAL A 99 -26.10 -4.19 -22.71
C VAL A 99 -24.79 -3.43 -22.91
N VAL A 100 -24.70 -2.66 -23.99
CA VAL A 100 -23.50 -1.92 -24.38
C VAL A 100 -23.53 -0.50 -23.78
N PRO A 101 -22.43 -0.03 -23.17
CA PRO A 101 -22.31 1.36 -22.69
C PRO A 101 -22.52 2.38 -23.81
N ASP A 102 -23.23 3.46 -23.52
CA ASP A 102 -23.59 4.46 -24.55
C ASP A 102 -22.37 5.20 -25.08
N GLU A 103 -21.35 5.38 -24.24
CA GLU A 103 -20.07 5.97 -24.62
C GLU A 103 -19.41 5.17 -25.75
N ALA A 104 -19.60 3.85 -25.75
CA ALA A 104 -19.06 2.94 -26.77
C ALA A 104 -19.76 3.11 -28.14
N ILE A 105 -20.96 3.70 -28.14
CA ILE A 105 -21.79 3.93 -29.32
C ILE A 105 -21.56 5.34 -29.87
N GLN A 106 -21.32 6.33 -29.00
CA GLN A 106 -21.40 7.75 -29.34
C GLN A 106 -20.05 8.49 -29.38
N ALA A 107 -18.98 8.00 -28.73
CA ALA A 107 -17.86 8.87 -28.36
C ALA A 107 -16.50 8.52 -28.97
N ALA A 108 -15.85 9.52 -29.59
CA ALA A 108 -14.42 9.48 -29.92
C ALA A 108 -13.49 9.39 -28.69
N SER A 109 -14.02 9.62 -27.47
CA SER A 109 -13.31 9.50 -26.19
C SER A 109 -13.42 8.12 -25.53
N TYR A 110 -14.10 7.16 -26.17
CA TYR A 110 -14.23 5.80 -25.66
C TYR A 110 -12.97 4.98 -25.95
N ASP A 111 -12.20 4.68 -24.90
CA ASP A 111 -11.10 3.72 -24.95
C ASP A 111 -11.63 2.36 -24.47
N PHE A 112 -11.95 1.46 -25.41
CA PHE A 112 -12.48 0.12 -25.12
C PHE A 112 -11.66 -0.59 -24.03
N SER A 113 -10.35 -0.56 -24.16
CA SER A 113 -9.43 -1.24 -23.25
C SER A 113 -9.49 -0.65 -21.85
N ARG A 114 -9.71 0.66 -21.72
CA ARG A 114 -9.94 1.34 -20.43
C ARG A 114 -11.31 0.95 -19.86
N PHE A 115 -12.39 1.10 -20.62
CA PHE A 115 -13.75 0.86 -20.12
C PHE A 115 -14.04 -0.61 -19.78
N GLN A 116 -13.48 -1.56 -20.54
CA GLN A 116 -13.67 -2.99 -20.34
C GLN A 116 -12.55 -3.66 -19.53
N PHE A 117 -11.66 -2.88 -18.91
CA PHE A 117 -10.44 -3.41 -18.30
C PHE A 117 -10.68 -4.59 -17.36
N LYS A 118 -11.58 -4.45 -16.38
CA LYS A 118 -11.85 -5.50 -15.39
C LYS A 118 -12.31 -6.80 -16.06
N SER A 119 -13.19 -6.69 -17.07
CA SER A 119 -13.65 -7.84 -17.87
C SER A 119 -12.50 -8.45 -18.69
N LEU A 120 -11.66 -7.62 -19.31
CA LEU A 120 -10.54 -8.10 -20.12
C LEU A 120 -9.53 -8.88 -19.28
N VAL A 121 -9.16 -8.37 -18.09
CA VAL A 121 -8.20 -9.04 -17.20
C VAL A 121 -8.81 -10.16 -16.37
N SER A 122 -10.12 -10.19 -16.15
CA SER A 122 -10.77 -11.34 -15.51
C SER A 122 -10.80 -12.55 -16.44
N ILE A 123 -10.98 -12.33 -17.75
CA ILE A 123 -10.99 -13.38 -18.77
C ILE A 123 -9.56 -13.80 -19.12
N ASN A 124 -8.74 -12.85 -19.58
CA ASN A 124 -7.32 -13.07 -19.87
C ASN A 124 -6.46 -12.17 -18.96
N PRO A 125 -5.97 -12.69 -17.83
CA PRO A 125 -5.15 -11.91 -16.91
C PRO A 125 -3.85 -11.35 -17.54
N ASN A 126 -3.38 -11.89 -18.68
CA ASN A 126 -2.21 -11.40 -19.41
C ASN A 126 -2.55 -10.52 -20.64
N TYR A 127 -3.79 -10.06 -20.78
CA TYR A 127 -4.27 -9.33 -21.97
C TYR A 127 -3.32 -8.19 -22.38
N PHE A 128 -2.86 -7.39 -21.42
CA PHE A 128 -1.97 -6.24 -21.64
C PHE A 128 -0.46 -6.55 -21.51
N GLY A 129 -0.09 -7.78 -21.15
CA GLY A 129 1.31 -8.15 -20.90
C GLY A 129 1.86 -7.61 -19.58
N ALA A 130 0.99 -7.46 -18.58
CA ALA A 130 1.31 -6.94 -17.25
C ALA A 130 1.89 -8.00 -16.28
N PHE A 131 1.78 -9.29 -16.59
CA PHE A 131 2.44 -10.31 -15.77
C PHE A 131 3.95 -10.24 -15.91
N GLU A 132 4.63 -10.34 -14.76
CA GLU A 132 6.03 -10.72 -14.73
C GLU A 132 6.17 -12.10 -15.40
N LYS A 133 7.27 -12.31 -16.13
CA LYS A 133 7.59 -13.60 -16.75
C LYS A 133 7.90 -14.63 -15.66
N LEU A 134 6.89 -15.04 -14.90
CA LEU A 134 6.98 -16.18 -14.01
C LEU A 134 7.28 -17.40 -14.88
N LYS A 135 8.16 -18.27 -14.41
CA LYS A 135 8.46 -19.58 -15.02
C LYS A 135 7.27 -20.53 -14.84
N LEU A 136 6.06 -20.09 -15.18
CA LEU A 136 4.87 -20.93 -15.15
C LEU A 136 4.89 -21.87 -16.36
N PRO A 137 4.46 -23.13 -16.21
CA PRO A 137 4.33 -24.06 -17.32
C PRO A 137 3.25 -23.65 -18.34
N ILE A 138 2.39 -22.67 -18.01
CA ILE A 138 1.28 -22.20 -18.84
C ILE A 138 1.63 -20.86 -19.49
N LYS A 139 1.69 -20.83 -20.83
CA LYS A 139 1.87 -19.60 -21.62
C LYS A 139 0.50 -18.97 -21.88
N ILE A 140 0.11 -17.97 -21.09
CA ILE A 140 -1.06 -17.13 -21.39
C ILE A 140 -0.64 -16.05 -22.40
N PRO A 141 -1.30 -15.91 -23.57
CA PRO A 141 -0.89 -14.97 -24.61
C PRO A 141 -1.17 -13.51 -24.22
N VAL A 142 -0.29 -12.62 -24.70
CA VAL A 142 -0.53 -11.16 -24.68
C VAL A 142 -1.34 -10.80 -25.91
N ILE A 143 -2.44 -10.07 -25.73
CA ILE A 143 -3.37 -9.72 -26.82
C ILE A 143 -3.13 -8.29 -27.31
N GLN A 144 -3.06 -7.33 -26.38
CA GLN A 144 -2.86 -5.92 -26.69
C GLN A 144 -1.82 -5.33 -25.74
N PRO A 145 -0.52 -5.44 -26.02
CA PRO A 145 0.52 -5.01 -25.09
C PRO A 145 0.38 -3.52 -24.77
N LYS A 146 0.29 -3.18 -23.48
CA LYS A 146 0.16 -1.81 -23.01
C LYS A 146 0.82 -1.68 -21.65
N LYS A 147 1.75 -0.72 -21.52
CA LYS A 147 2.62 -0.58 -20.36
C LYS A 147 2.85 0.89 -20.05
N GLY A 148 2.54 1.29 -18.81
CA GLY A 148 2.82 2.61 -18.27
C GLY A 148 2.08 3.75 -18.98
N ASP A 149 0.85 3.54 -19.45
CA ASP A 149 0.10 4.60 -20.11
C ASP A 149 -0.35 5.66 -19.09
N THR A 150 0.24 6.84 -19.16
CA THR A 150 -0.08 7.97 -18.29
C THR A 150 -1.14 8.90 -18.86
N LYS A 151 -1.82 8.57 -19.96
CA LYS A 151 -2.81 9.45 -20.60
C LYS A 151 -3.88 9.97 -19.62
N TYR A 152 -4.37 9.10 -18.73
CA TYR A 152 -5.42 9.40 -17.76
C TYR A 152 -4.83 9.92 -16.45
N GLU A 153 -3.98 9.12 -15.82
CA GLU A 153 -3.36 9.42 -14.54
C GLU A 153 -1.84 9.30 -14.57
N GLU A 154 -1.17 10.10 -13.73
CA GLU A 154 0.29 10.12 -13.66
C GLU A 154 0.80 10.43 -12.25
N LEU A 155 1.58 9.52 -11.69
CA LEU A 155 2.36 9.71 -10.48
C LEU A 155 3.47 10.74 -10.74
N GLU A 156 3.42 11.85 -10.02
CA GLU A 156 4.29 13.01 -10.26
C GLU A 156 5.57 12.93 -9.41
N CYS A 157 5.42 12.68 -8.11
CA CYS A 157 6.48 12.73 -7.12
C CYS A 157 6.22 11.74 -5.98
N ILE A 158 7.29 11.38 -5.27
CA ILE A 158 7.25 10.63 -4.01
C ILE A 158 8.32 11.15 -3.04
N GLY A 159 8.07 11.05 -1.74
CA GLY A 159 9.02 11.45 -0.70
C GLY A 159 8.75 10.78 0.65
N LEU A 160 9.65 11.01 1.60
CA LEU A 160 9.51 10.53 2.98
C LEU A 160 9.29 11.71 3.92
N TYR A 161 8.17 11.71 4.66
CA TYR A 161 8.00 12.58 5.80
C TYR A 161 8.69 11.96 7.01
N THR A 162 9.92 12.40 7.24
CA THR A 162 10.86 11.75 8.16
C THR A 162 10.49 11.87 9.64
N GLU A 163 9.60 12.79 10.02
CA GLU A 163 9.19 12.97 11.42
C GLU A 163 8.19 11.89 11.87
N THR A 164 7.37 11.38 10.94
CA THR A 164 6.32 10.38 11.19
C THR A 164 6.58 9.04 10.49
N ASP A 165 7.68 8.92 9.75
CA ASP A 165 8.03 7.74 8.93
C ASP A 165 6.92 7.39 7.91
N GLU A 166 6.36 8.42 7.27
CA GLU A 166 5.31 8.30 6.26
C GLU A 166 5.89 8.49 4.85
N LEU A 167 5.73 7.49 3.97
CA LEU A 167 5.95 7.69 2.54
C LEU A 167 4.72 8.37 1.93
N GLU A 168 4.95 9.40 1.13
CA GLU A 168 3.91 10.18 0.47
C GLU A 168 4.10 10.17 -1.04
N ALA A 169 2.99 10.25 -1.77
CA ALA A 169 2.99 10.35 -3.22
C ALA A 169 1.88 11.27 -3.71
N VAL A 170 2.19 12.10 -4.71
CA VAL A 170 1.19 12.92 -5.40
C VAL A 170 1.06 12.44 -6.84
N PHE A 171 -0.17 12.30 -7.30
CA PHE A 171 -0.49 11.96 -8.68
C PHE A 171 -1.56 12.90 -9.25
N LYS A 172 -1.61 12.97 -10.59
CA LYS A 172 -2.52 13.81 -11.34
C LYS A 172 -3.55 12.98 -12.07
N VAL A 173 -4.81 13.40 -11.99
CA VAL A 173 -5.90 12.98 -12.86
C VAL A 173 -6.04 14.03 -13.96
N LYS A 174 -5.82 13.65 -15.22
CA LYS A 174 -5.61 14.58 -16.35
C LYS A 174 -6.81 14.72 -17.27
N LEU A 175 -7.64 13.69 -17.37
CA LEU A 175 -8.82 13.68 -18.25
C LEU A 175 -10.13 13.82 -17.45
N PRO A 176 -11.21 14.33 -18.05
CA PRO A 176 -12.51 14.48 -17.38
C PRO A 176 -13.38 13.22 -17.44
N TYR A 177 -12.88 12.12 -18.01
CA TYR A 177 -13.59 10.87 -18.22
C TYR A 177 -12.65 9.67 -18.07
N GLY A 178 -13.21 8.47 -17.89
CA GLY A 178 -12.46 7.22 -17.81
C GLY A 178 -12.22 6.71 -16.38
N TYR A 179 -12.98 7.20 -15.40
CA TYR A 179 -12.83 6.88 -13.97
C TYR A 179 -14.10 6.27 -13.39
N GLY A 180 -14.71 5.31 -14.09
CA GLY A 180 -15.78 4.48 -13.52
C GLY A 180 -17.14 5.14 -13.22
N GLY A 181 -17.30 6.45 -13.48
CA GLY A 181 -18.57 7.15 -13.37
C GLY A 181 -18.45 8.60 -12.90
N GLU A 182 -19.58 9.29 -12.83
CA GLU A 182 -19.67 10.66 -12.28
C GLU A 182 -19.54 10.67 -10.75
N LEU A 183 -19.38 11.86 -10.17
CA LEU A 183 -19.08 12.09 -8.75
C LEU A 183 -20.08 11.47 -7.74
N CYS A 184 -21.33 11.20 -8.14
CA CYS A 184 -22.30 10.51 -7.28
C CYS A 184 -22.18 8.96 -7.31
N GLY A 185 -21.48 8.41 -8.30
CA GLY A 185 -21.21 6.98 -8.42
C GLY A 185 -20.01 6.52 -7.59
N SER A 186 -19.62 5.27 -7.75
CA SER A 186 -18.46 4.69 -7.04
C SER A 186 -17.11 5.15 -7.60
N GLY A 187 -17.08 5.64 -8.84
CA GLY A 187 -15.84 6.01 -9.51
C GLY A 187 -14.94 4.80 -9.83
N SER A 188 -13.66 5.05 -10.06
CA SER A 188 -12.60 4.04 -10.12
C SER A 188 -11.66 4.14 -8.93
N LYS A 189 -10.87 3.09 -8.69
CA LYS A 189 -9.83 3.08 -7.67
C LYS A 189 -8.46 3.28 -8.31
N GLU A 190 -7.71 4.23 -7.79
CA GLU A 190 -6.31 4.48 -8.14
C GLU A 190 -5.44 3.94 -7.00
N PHE A 191 -4.74 2.84 -7.27
CA PHE A 191 -3.90 2.16 -6.28
C PHE A 191 -2.45 2.63 -6.37
N ILE A 192 -1.84 2.92 -5.23
CA ILE A 192 -0.43 3.24 -5.09
C ILE A 192 0.20 2.24 -4.13
N ALA A 193 1.15 1.44 -4.61
CA ALA A 193 1.94 0.54 -3.76
C ALA A 193 3.36 1.09 -3.58
N PHE A 194 3.86 1.09 -2.35
CA PHE A 194 5.22 1.52 -2.01
C PHE A 194 6.14 0.32 -1.74
N TYR A 195 7.39 0.47 -2.15
CA TYR A 195 8.47 -0.48 -1.94
C TYR A 195 9.75 0.27 -1.55
N VAL A 196 10.59 -0.36 -0.73
CA VAL A 196 11.88 0.17 -0.28
C VAL A 196 12.97 -0.83 -0.56
N ASP A 197 14.06 -0.38 -1.16
CA ASP A 197 15.28 -1.15 -1.36
C ASP A 197 16.33 -0.76 -0.32
N TYR A 198 16.59 -1.69 0.60
CA TYR A 198 17.61 -1.59 1.64
C TYR A 198 19.01 -2.06 1.19
N GLY A 199 19.16 -2.49 -0.07
CA GLY A 199 20.39 -2.98 -0.69
C GLY A 199 20.28 -4.38 -1.31
N SER A 200 19.19 -5.11 -1.06
CA SER A 200 18.91 -6.46 -1.54
C SER A 200 17.77 -6.54 -2.57
N GLY A 201 17.28 -5.39 -3.04
CA GLY A 201 16.13 -5.28 -3.92
C GLY A 201 14.90 -4.70 -3.19
N PHE A 202 13.88 -4.38 -3.99
CA PHE A 202 12.68 -3.72 -3.49
C PHE A 202 11.80 -4.66 -2.66
N GLU A 203 11.59 -4.28 -1.41
CA GLU A 203 10.68 -4.92 -0.48
C GLU A 203 9.44 -4.05 -0.28
N PRO A 204 8.23 -4.61 -0.36
CA PRO A 204 7.03 -3.83 -0.10
C PRO A 204 6.89 -3.47 1.39
N VAL A 205 6.37 -2.29 1.66
CA VAL A 205 6.26 -1.75 3.03
C VAL A 205 4.84 -1.73 3.60
N GLY A 206 3.85 -2.10 2.80
CA GLY A 206 2.45 -2.12 3.19
C GLY A 206 1.52 -2.59 2.07
N PRO A 207 0.20 -2.71 2.35
CA PRO A 207 -0.81 -2.83 1.31
C PRO A 207 -0.78 -1.60 0.38
N ALA A 208 -1.33 -1.72 -0.84
CA ALA A 208 -1.45 -0.55 -1.72
C ALA A 208 -2.52 0.41 -1.17
N VAL A 209 -2.22 1.70 -1.11
CA VAL A 209 -3.20 2.72 -0.72
C VAL A 209 -4.08 3.02 -1.93
N SER A 210 -5.36 3.32 -1.73
CA SER A 210 -6.28 3.64 -2.82
C SER A 210 -7.00 4.96 -2.60
N VAL A 211 -7.26 5.67 -3.70
CA VAL A 211 -8.15 6.84 -3.75
C VAL A 211 -9.24 6.56 -4.77
N SER A 212 -10.43 7.14 -4.58
CA SER A 212 -11.50 7.07 -5.58
C SER A 212 -11.51 8.30 -6.50
N ALA A 213 -11.19 8.13 -7.79
CA ALA A 213 -11.37 9.16 -8.81
C ALA A 213 -12.69 9.00 -9.58
N HIS A 214 -13.15 10.10 -10.17
CA HIS A 214 -14.41 10.19 -10.91
C HIS A 214 -14.23 10.97 -12.21
N ASN A 215 -15.19 10.81 -13.12
CA ASN A 215 -15.36 11.71 -14.25
C ASN A 215 -15.71 13.09 -13.70
N LEU A 216 -14.84 14.07 -13.96
CA LEU A 216 -15.00 15.44 -13.49
C LEU A 216 -14.71 16.39 -14.65
N GLY A 217 -15.74 17.12 -15.08
CA GLY A 217 -15.63 18.13 -16.13
C GLY A 217 -14.57 19.19 -15.84
N ALA A 218 -14.30 19.47 -14.56
CA ALA A 218 -13.22 20.30 -14.09
C ALA A 218 -11.83 19.95 -14.64
N ALA A 219 -11.54 18.67 -14.94
CA ALA A 219 -10.24 18.27 -15.47
C ALA A 219 -9.97 18.86 -16.87
N ARG A 220 -11.01 19.30 -17.60
CA ARG A 220 -10.85 20.05 -18.88
C ARG A 220 -10.09 21.36 -18.71
N LYS A 221 -10.15 21.97 -17.53
CA LYS A 221 -9.45 23.22 -17.20
C LYS A 221 -8.02 22.98 -16.67
N GLY A 222 -7.59 21.72 -16.60
CA GLY A 222 -6.28 21.31 -16.10
C GLY A 222 -6.39 20.16 -15.08
N PRO A 223 -5.29 19.43 -14.82
CA PRO A 223 -5.29 18.25 -13.98
C PRO A 223 -5.74 18.52 -12.53
N LEU A 224 -6.26 17.48 -11.88
CA LEU A 224 -6.56 17.46 -10.46
C LEU A 224 -5.46 16.68 -9.72
N CYS A 225 -4.93 17.22 -8.62
CA CYS A 225 -3.91 16.55 -7.83
C CYS A 225 -4.52 15.80 -6.65
N TYR A 226 -4.15 14.53 -6.57
CA TYR A 226 -4.47 13.64 -5.46
C TYR A 226 -3.17 13.23 -4.77
N ALA A 227 -3.27 12.94 -3.48
CA ALA A 227 -2.15 12.46 -2.69
C ALA A 227 -2.53 11.21 -1.90
N VAL A 228 -1.53 10.46 -1.48
CA VAL A 228 -1.66 9.26 -0.66
C VAL A 228 -0.43 9.11 0.21
N LYS A 229 -0.63 8.53 1.40
CA LYS A 229 0.45 8.22 2.31
C LYS A 229 0.39 6.82 2.89
N GLN A 230 1.56 6.28 3.22
CA GLN A 230 1.75 4.96 3.82
C GLN A 230 2.79 5.06 4.95
N VAL A 231 2.41 4.69 6.17
CA VAL A 231 3.36 4.55 7.29
C VAL A 231 4.30 3.37 7.04
N VAL A 232 5.57 3.55 7.41
CA VAL A 232 6.61 2.52 7.37
C VAL A 232 7.32 2.44 8.72
N ASP A 233 7.51 1.24 9.24
CA ASP A 233 8.33 1.00 10.43
C ASP A 233 9.79 0.80 10.01
N PHE A 234 10.55 1.91 9.88
CA PHE A 234 11.95 1.85 9.51
C PHE A 234 12.84 1.43 10.68
N GLU A 235 13.79 0.53 10.42
CA GLU A 235 14.93 0.34 11.30
C GLU A 235 15.83 1.59 11.26
N LYS A 236 16.01 2.28 12.40
CA LYS A 236 16.76 3.54 12.46
C LYS A 236 18.23 3.31 12.79
N LYS A 237 19.13 3.99 12.07
CA LYS A 237 20.59 3.97 12.32
C LYS A 237 21.04 5.19 13.13
N SER A 238 22.25 5.13 13.69
CA SER A 238 22.87 6.27 14.36
C SER A 238 23.06 7.46 13.41
N CYS A 239 22.96 8.69 13.93
CA CYS A 239 23.19 9.93 13.16
C CYS A 239 24.60 10.05 12.53
N LYS A 240 25.55 9.21 12.95
CA LYS A 240 26.92 9.22 12.40
C LYS A 240 27.00 8.66 10.97
N THR A 241 26.00 7.89 10.55
CA THR A 241 26.00 7.23 9.24
C THR A 241 24.69 7.55 8.52
N PRO A 242 24.73 8.23 7.37
CA PRO A 242 23.56 8.38 6.51
C PRO A 242 22.93 7.03 6.20
N TYR A 243 21.60 7.00 6.15
CA TYR A 243 20.85 5.80 5.83
C TYR A 243 19.92 6.12 4.66
N LEU A 244 20.54 6.10 3.48
CA LEU A 244 19.89 6.37 2.22
C LEU A 244 19.30 5.08 1.68
N VAL A 245 18.02 5.11 1.35
CA VAL A 245 17.30 3.98 0.75
C VAL A 245 16.58 4.44 -0.50
N LYS A 246 16.41 3.51 -1.44
CA LYS A 246 15.64 3.79 -2.66
C LYS A 246 14.19 3.39 -2.43
N VAL A 247 13.29 4.33 -2.64
CA VAL A 247 11.85 4.12 -2.59
C VAL A 247 11.34 3.98 -4.02
N ARG A 248 10.40 3.07 -4.24
CA ARG A 248 9.62 2.92 -5.46
C ARG A 248 8.14 3.03 -5.11
N ALA A 249 7.38 3.76 -5.92
CA ALA A 249 5.94 3.75 -5.88
C ALA A 249 5.37 3.44 -7.27
N ILE A 250 4.28 2.67 -7.30
CA ILE A 250 3.62 2.24 -8.52
C ILE A 250 2.17 2.68 -8.46
N LEU A 251 1.77 3.59 -9.36
CA LEU A 251 0.37 3.96 -9.58
C LEU A 251 -0.25 2.98 -10.59
N SER A 252 -1.34 2.33 -10.20
CA SER A 252 -2.07 1.37 -11.02
C SER A 252 -3.57 1.59 -10.91
N TRP A 253 -4.23 1.64 -12.06
CA TRP A 253 -5.67 1.83 -12.10
C TRP A 253 -6.46 0.53 -11.95
N ASN A 254 -7.49 0.57 -11.11
CA ASN A 254 -8.52 -0.45 -10.85
C ASN A 254 -8.02 -1.85 -10.45
N THR A 255 -6.71 -2.05 -10.36
CA THR A 255 -6.05 -3.28 -9.94
C THR A 255 -4.83 -2.90 -9.12
N PRO A 256 -4.64 -3.46 -7.91
CA PRO A 256 -3.46 -3.17 -7.10
C PRO A 256 -2.19 -3.72 -7.76
N PRO A 257 -1.04 -3.03 -7.65
CA PRO A 257 0.24 -3.54 -8.15
C PRO A 257 0.59 -4.92 -7.57
N MET A 258 1.01 -5.85 -8.42
CA MET A 258 1.24 -7.26 -8.03
C MET A 258 2.62 -7.55 -7.42
N GLY A 259 3.53 -6.58 -7.47
CA GLY A 259 4.89 -6.74 -6.98
C GLY A 259 5.76 -5.54 -7.35
N PRO A 260 7.01 -5.50 -6.86
CA PRO A 260 7.90 -4.36 -7.08
C PRO A 260 8.21 -4.12 -8.55
N HIS A 261 8.24 -5.15 -9.40
CA HIS A 261 8.53 -5.02 -10.84
C HIS A 261 7.27 -4.98 -11.72
N TYR A 262 6.10 -4.86 -11.10
CA TYR A 262 4.83 -4.71 -11.81
C TYR A 262 4.85 -3.45 -12.68
N VAL A 263 4.56 -3.62 -13.96
CA VAL A 263 4.41 -2.50 -14.89
C VAL A 263 2.91 -2.32 -15.14
N PRO A 264 2.30 -1.24 -14.62
CA PRO A 264 0.86 -1.06 -14.74
C PRO A 264 0.45 -0.82 -16.18
N THR A 265 -0.76 -1.22 -16.56
CA THR A 265 -1.34 -0.89 -17.87
C THR A 265 -1.57 0.61 -18.01
N TRP A 266 -2.22 1.22 -17.01
CA TRP A 266 -2.38 2.67 -16.86
C TRP A 266 -1.82 3.15 -15.53
N GLY A 267 -1.15 4.29 -15.57
CA GLY A 267 -0.30 4.81 -14.51
C GLY A 267 1.18 4.61 -14.80
N ASN A 268 2.03 4.77 -13.80
CA ASN A 268 3.48 4.74 -13.95
C ASN A 268 4.18 4.41 -12.63
N VAL A 269 5.50 4.20 -12.74
CA VAL A 269 6.40 3.96 -11.61
C VAL A 269 7.23 5.22 -11.37
N LYS A 270 7.41 5.59 -10.10
CA LYS A 270 8.38 6.59 -9.67
C LYS A 270 9.33 5.99 -8.65
N GLU A 271 10.57 6.45 -8.69
CA GLU A 271 11.58 6.10 -7.72
C GLU A 271 12.24 7.36 -7.18
N ALA A 272 12.65 7.30 -5.93
CA ALA A 272 13.31 8.39 -5.23
C ALA A 272 14.31 7.86 -4.22
N TRP A 273 15.34 8.65 -3.96
CA TRP A 273 16.21 8.43 -2.80
C TRP A 273 15.69 9.24 -1.63
N VAL A 274 15.63 8.62 -0.46
CA VAL A 274 15.23 9.28 0.78
C VAL A 274 16.27 8.99 1.87
N GLN A 275 16.34 9.86 2.87
CA GLN A 275 17.14 9.63 4.08
C GLN A 275 16.20 9.25 5.22
N ILE A 276 16.38 8.04 5.77
CA ILE A 276 15.66 7.62 6.99
C ILE A 276 16.19 8.44 8.17
N ASN A 277 15.29 8.95 9.01
CA ASN A 277 15.73 9.73 10.16
C ASN A 277 16.57 8.87 11.14
N PRO A 278 17.65 9.42 11.72
CA PRO A 278 18.47 8.66 12.66
C PRO A 278 17.70 8.32 13.94
N SER A 279 18.20 7.33 14.67
CA SER A 279 17.69 6.94 15.98
C SER A 279 17.82 8.12 16.94
N LYS A 280 16.69 8.67 17.42
CA LYS A 280 16.67 9.80 18.35
C LYS A 280 17.32 9.39 19.68
N LYS A 281 18.18 10.24 20.25
CA LYS A 281 18.71 10.03 21.62
C LYS A 281 17.62 10.33 22.66
N ALA A 282 17.71 9.71 23.83
CA ALA A 282 16.72 9.88 24.92
C ALA A 282 16.46 11.34 25.34
N TRP A 283 17.44 12.24 25.19
CA TRP A 283 17.26 13.66 25.49
C TRP A 283 16.60 14.45 24.35
N GLU A 284 16.83 14.10 23.08
CA GLU A 284 16.12 14.67 21.92
C GLU A 284 14.63 14.31 21.96
N ILE A 285 14.34 13.12 22.51
CA ILE A 285 13.03 12.62 22.86
C ILE A 285 12.37 13.45 23.97
N LEU A 286 13.08 13.72 25.07
CA LEU A 286 12.57 14.54 26.19
C LEU A 286 12.31 16.00 25.79
N THR A 287 13.10 16.56 24.85
CA THR A 287 12.80 17.86 24.24
C THR A 287 11.70 17.78 23.17
N GLY A 288 11.38 16.57 22.70
CA GLY A 288 10.32 16.28 21.74
C GLY A 288 8.92 16.46 22.31
N ASP A 289 8.72 16.30 23.62
CA ASP A 289 7.44 16.62 24.29
C ASP A 289 7.11 18.13 24.25
N PHE A 290 8.11 19.00 24.09
CA PHE A 290 7.86 20.42 23.80
C PHE A 290 7.44 20.68 22.35
N LYS A 291 7.47 19.68 21.44
CA LYS A 291 6.89 19.80 20.09
C LYS A 291 5.36 19.68 20.07
N GLU A 292 4.71 19.09 21.07
CA GLU A 292 3.23 19.12 21.14
C GLU A 292 2.69 20.55 21.37
N LEU A 293 3.53 21.46 21.90
CA LEU A 293 3.29 22.91 21.93
C LEU A 293 3.42 23.59 20.55
N SER A 294 3.83 22.89 19.48
CA SER A 294 3.88 23.46 18.12
C SER A 294 2.51 23.55 17.43
N LEU A 295 1.43 23.14 18.09
CA LEU A 295 0.06 23.57 17.78
C LEU A 295 -0.20 25.05 18.12
N VAL A 296 0.78 25.77 18.68
CA VAL A 296 0.66 27.19 19.01
C VAL A 296 0.84 28.06 17.76
N LYS A 297 -0.19 28.85 17.47
CA LYS A 297 -0.32 29.83 16.38
C LYS A 297 0.64 31.04 16.49
N SER A 298 1.84 30.93 17.05
CA SER A 298 2.73 32.09 17.21
C SER A 298 4.22 31.78 17.09
N TYR A 299 4.91 32.67 16.38
CA TYR A 299 6.34 32.64 16.02
C TYR A 299 7.29 32.94 17.20
N SER A 300 6.79 33.45 18.32
CA SER A 300 7.60 33.97 19.44
C SER A 300 8.07 32.92 20.43
N ASP A 301 7.23 31.94 20.76
CA ASP A 301 7.56 30.87 21.72
C ASP A 301 8.71 29.99 21.20
N LEU A 302 8.83 29.85 19.88
CA LEU A 302 9.92 29.16 19.19
C LEU A 302 11.29 29.82 19.34
N GLN A 303 11.36 31.13 19.60
CA GLN A 303 12.64 31.86 19.64
C GLN A 303 13.25 31.91 21.04
N HIS A 304 12.42 31.93 22.09
CA HIS A 304 12.90 32.10 23.48
C HIS A 304 13.47 30.80 24.07
N LEU A 305 12.84 29.65 23.78
CA LEU A 305 13.36 28.32 24.14
C LEU A 305 14.64 27.96 23.35
N LYS A 306 14.77 28.49 22.12
CA LYS A 306 15.95 28.27 21.26
C LYS A 306 17.21 28.86 21.88
N LYS A 307 17.15 29.98 22.60
CA LYS A 307 18.34 30.71 23.10
C LYS A 307 19.15 29.92 24.14
N GLU A 308 18.49 29.29 25.11
CA GLU A 308 19.16 28.43 26.12
C GLU A 308 19.68 27.12 25.52
N LEU A 309 18.99 26.57 24.52
CA LEU A 309 19.44 25.37 23.79
C LEU A 309 20.63 25.69 22.87
N LEU A 310 20.61 26.84 22.18
CA LEU A 310 21.66 27.34 21.31
C LEU A 310 22.97 27.56 22.07
N GLU A 311 22.93 27.99 23.32
CA GLU A 311 24.14 28.16 24.12
C GLU A 311 24.78 26.83 24.53
N LYS A 312 23.99 25.78 24.76
CA LYS A 312 24.51 24.42 25.03
C LYS A 312 24.99 23.70 23.77
N VAL A 313 24.49 24.07 22.58
CA VAL A 313 24.80 23.46 21.28
C VAL A 313 25.92 24.19 20.52
N LYS A 314 26.48 25.28 21.06
CA LYS A 314 27.62 26.02 20.46
C LYS A 314 28.80 25.10 20.07
N GLY A 315 28.95 23.93 20.70
CA GLY A 315 29.94 22.91 20.36
C GLY A 315 29.67 22.04 19.12
N SER A 316 28.51 22.14 18.44
CA SER A 316 28.20 21.40 17.20
C SER A 316 28.21 22.26 15.91
N LEU A 317 28.58 23.54 16.04
CA LEU A 317 28.57 24.57 14.99
C LEU A 317 29.72 24.47 13.97
N ASP A 318 30.18 23.27 13.62
CA ASP A 318 31.06 23.08 12.45
C ASP A 318 30.22 23.14 11.17
N TYR A 319 29.59 24.31 10.93
CA TYR A 319 28.87 24.59 9.71
C TYR A 319 29.88 24.89 8.62
N ASN A 320 30.04 23.95 7.71
CA ASN A 320 30.92 24.13 6.56
C ASN A 320 30.32 25.17 5.61
N LYS A 321 30.87 26.39 5.66
CA LYS A 321 30.51 27.52 4.78
C LYS A 321 31.27 27.50 3.44
N LYS A 322 32.20 26.56 3.26
CA LYS A 322 33.04 26.50 2.07
C LYS A 322 32.19 26.24 0.83
N ASP A 323 32.47 26.97 -0.24
CA ASP A 323 31.81 26.85 -1.54
C ASP A 323 30.29 27.14 -1.51
N LEU A 324 29.80 27.84 -0.46
CA LEU A 324 28.43 28.35 -0.38
C LEU A 324 28.37 29.81 -0.81
N GLU A 325 27.26 30.17 -1.45
CA GLU A 325 26.96 31.55 -1.84
C GLU A 325 26.79 32.42 -0.57
N GLU A 326 27.36 33.63 -0.57
CA GLU A 326 27.32 34.57 0.57
C GLU A 326 25.89 34.83 1.04
N ASP A 327 24.95 35.00 0.10
CA ASP A 327 23.53 35.18 0.40
C ASP A 327 22.88 33.97 1.08
N ARG A 328 23.38 32.75 0.86
CA ARG A 328 22.91 31.56 1.58
C ARG A 328 23.45 31.55 3.01
N VAL A 329 24.70 31.95 3.21
CA VAL A 329 25.34 32.01 4.53
C VAL A 329 24.70 33.09 5.40
N ASP A 330 24.50 34.28 4.84
CA ASP A 330 24.06 35.48 5.58
C ASP A 330 22.54 35.70 5.52
N PHE A 331 21.79 34.80 4.86
CA PHE A 331 20.36 34.92 4.64
C PHE A 331 19.57 35.40 5.86
N LYS A 332 19.74 34.72 7.00
CA LYS A 332 19.00 35.03 8.23
C LYS A 332 19.40 36.39 8.80
N GLU A 333 20.67 36.76 8.71
CA GLU A 333 21.14 38.08 9.13
C GLU A 333 20.60 39.19 8.23
N ASN A 334 20.58 38.97 6.92
CA ASN A 334 20.05 39.91 5.93
C ASN A 334 18.55 40.14 6.11
N ILE A 335 17.76 39.07 6.33
CA ILE A 335 16.32 39.17 6.63
C ILE A 335 16.06 39.86 7.99
N LEU A 336 16.91 39.68 9.00
CA LEU A 336 16.79 40.39 10.28
C LEU A 336 17.10 41.88 10.16
N LYS A 337 18.01 42.26 9.24
CA LYS A 337 18.31 43.68 8.94
C LYS A 337 17.16 44.33 8.18
N ASN A 338 16.63 43.65 7.16
CA ASN A 338 15.49 44.06 6.32
C ASN A 338 14.67 42.81 5.92
N PRO A 339 13.41 42.64 6.36
CA PRO A 339 12.61 41.45 6.07
C PRO A 339 12.22 41.33 4.59
N ASN A 340 12.35 42.41 3.81
CA ASN A 340 12.16 42.42 2.36
C ASN A 340 13.51 42.52 1.59
N TYR A 341 14.65 42.23 2.22
CA TYR A 341 15.99 42.34 1.61
C TYR A 341 16.06 41.71 0.22
N TYR A 342 15.47 40.53 0.06
CA TYR A 342 15.45 39.74 -1.18
C TYR A 342 14.19 39.94 -2.05
N ALA A 343 13.39 40.99 -1.80
CA ALA A 343 12.10 41.26 -2.48
C ALA A 343 11.02 40.16 -2.28
N GLY A 344 11.12 39.39 -1.19
CA GLY A 344 10.22 38.28 -0.92
C GLY A 344 8.81 38.67 -0.50
N MET A 345 8.64 39.85 0.10
CA MET A 345 7.33 40.39 0.46
C MET A 345 6.72 41.22 -0.66
N ALA A 346 7.49 42.14 -1.26
CA ALA A 346 7.04 43.01 -2.33
C ALA A 346 8.20 43.56 -3.17
N ASP A 347 7.88 44.05 -4.37
CA ASP A 347 8.82 44.80 -5.20
C ASP A 347 8.98 46.25 -4.73
N GLU A 348 9.99 46.95 -5.23
CA GLU A 348 10.24 48.36 -4.90
C GLU A 348 9.03 49.27 -5.16
N ASN A 349 8.25 48.96 -6.20
CA ASN A 349 7.05 49.73 -6.57
C ASN A 349 5.81 49.38 -5.74
N GLU A 350 5.91 48.37 -4.85
CA GLU A 350 4.79 47.80 -4.10
C GLU A 350 5.09 47.76 -2.59
N ILE A 351 5.91 48.68 -2.07
CA ILE A 351 6.32 48.68 -0.65
C ILE A 351 5.13 48.62 0.32
N GLN A 352 3.97 49.17 -0.04
CA GLN A 352 2.78 49.07 0.82
C GLN A 352 2.41 47.61 1.09
N ASN A 353 2.55 46.70 0.12
CA ASN A 353 2.30 45.28 0.32
C ASN A 353 3.29 44.64 1.31
N ALA A 354 4.55 45.10 1.31
CA ALA A 354 5.53 44.65 2.30
C ALA A 354 5.22 45.23 3.69
N TYR A 355 4.82 46.50 3.77
CA TYR A 355 4.38 47.13 5.00
C TYR A 355 3.20 46.39 5.62
N ASP A 356 2.18 46.07 4.84
CA ASP A 356 0.99 45.35 5.29
C ASP A 356 1.34 43.93 5.77
N GLN A 357 2.19 43.21 5.03
CA GLN A 357 2.67 41.89 5.46
C GLN A 357 3.45 41.94 6.78
N VAL A 358 4.26 42.98 7.00
CA VAL A 358 4.97 43.16 8.28
C VAL A 358 3.99 43.41 9.43
N HIS A 359 2.90 44.14 9.20
CA HIS A 359 1.86 44.37 10.21
C HIS A 359 1.04 43.12 10.53
N MET A 360 1.02 42.14 9.63
CA MET A 360 0.41 40.83 9.86
C MET A 360 1.32 39.86 10.63
N LEU A 361 2.57 40.25 10.91
CA LEU A 361 3.47 39.44 11.73
C LEU A 361 2.99 39.39 13.19
N PRO A 362 3.29 38.29 13.91
CA PRO A 362 3.03 38.18 15.33
C PRO A 362 3.53 39.40 16.14
N PRO A 363 2.76 39.83 17.17
CA PRO A 363 3.05 41.07 17.91
C PRO A 363 4.49 41.20 18.41
N GLU A 364 5.13 40.13 18.91
CA GLU A 364 6.51 40.25 19.43
C GLU A 364 7.56 40.44 18.32
N ILE A 365 7.29 39.99 17.09
CA ILE A 365 8.15 40.31 15.95
C ILE A 365 7.91 41.74 15.51
N LEU A 366 6.63 42.12 15.41
CA LEU A 366 6.22 43.46 14.98
C LEU A 366 6.85 44.52 15.88
N GLU A 367 6.88 44.31 17.20
CA GLU A 367 7.57 45.19 18.17
C GLU A 367 9.02 45.49 17.79
N LYS A 368 9.78 44.51 17.28
CA LYS A 368 11.18 44.72 16.86
C LYS A 368 11.30 45.62 15.63
N PHE A 369 10.26 45.65 14.80
CA PHE A 369 10.22 46.43 13.58
C PHE A 369 9.50 47.78 13.72
N LYS A 370 8.66 47.97 14.75
CA LYS A 370 7.96 49.24 15.03
C LYS A 370 8.83 50.49 14.94
N PRO A 371 10.06 50.53 15.50
CA PRO A 371 10.91 51.73 15.37
C PRO A 371 11.32 52.04 13.92
N LYS A 372 11.44 51.00 13.08
CA LYS A 372 11.82 51.16 11.67
C LYS A 372 10.60 51.47 10.79
N LEU A 373 9.41 50.98 11.13
CA LEU A 373 8.16 51.19 10.38
C LEU A 373 7.72 52.66 10.22
N ILE A 374 8.39 53.59 10.90
CA ILE A 374 8.20 55.05 10.74
C ILE A 374 8.50 55.52 9.30
N ASP A 375 9.48 54.93 8.62
CA ASP A 375 9.80 55.22 7.21
C ASP A 375 9.81 53.93 6.38
N PRO A 376 8.69 53.54 5.74
CA PRO A 376 8.58 52.27 5.00
C PRO A 376 9.68 52.01 3.95
N LYS A 377 10.43 53.05 3.53
CA LYS A 377 11.57 52.92 2.61
C LYS A 377 12.66 51.95 3.09
N TRP A 378 12.81 51.69 4.38
CA TRP A 378 13.76 50.66 4.84
C TRP A 378 13.37 49.24 4.38
N LEU A 379 12.13 49.03 3.91
CA LEU A 379 11.65 47.80 3.28
C LEU A 379 11.94 47.73 1.78
N PHE A 380 12.63 48.73 1.18
CA PHE A 380 13.08 48.59 -0.20
C PHE A 380 13.95 47.34 -0.33
N PRO A 381 13.71 46.49 -1.34
CA PRO A 381 14.60 45.38 -1.60
C PRO A 381 16.04 45.87 -1.83
N ILE A 382 17.01 45.18 -1.23
CA ILE A 382 18.43 45.52 -1.40
C ILE A 382 19.05 44.66 -2.49
N LYS A 383 18.75 43.36 -2.48
CA LYS A 383 19.28 42.40 -3.46
C LYS A 383 18.18 41.40 -3.85
N PRO A 384 17.26 41.77 -4.75
CA PRO A 384 16.18 40.88 -5.16
C PRO A 384 16.70 39.51 -5.60
N LEU A 385 16.28 38.46 -4.90
CA LEU A 385 16.55 37.06 -5.22
C LEU A 385 15.26 36.32 -4.93
N LYS A 386 14.66 35.71 -5.94
CA LYS A 386 13.35 35.05 -5.81
C LYS A 386 13.40 33.70 -6.49
N TYR A 387 12.75 32.74 -5.86
CA TYR A 387 12.52 31.39 -6.35
C TYR A 387 13.80 30.63 -6.71
N ASN A 388 14.90 30.84 -5.98
CA ASN A 388 16.14 30.10 -6.21
C ASN A 388 15.97 28.65 -5.73
N THR A 389 15.94 27.71 -6.67
CA THR A 389 15.74 26.27 -6.42
C THR A 389 17.02 25.45 -6.59
N SER A 390 18.18 26.10 -6.52
CA SER A 390 19.49 25.44 -6.68
C SER A 390 19.86 24.53 -5.51
N PHE A 391 19.26 24.75 -4.32
CA PHE A 391 19.41 23.91 -3.13
C PHE A 391 18.19 23.01 -2.93
N GLU A 392 17.00 23.60 -2.83
CA GLU A 392 15.75 22.86 -2.60
C GLU A 392 14.64 23.27 -3.57
N GLU A 393 13.75 22.33 -3.88
CA GLU A 393 12.59 22.59 -4.75
C GLU A 393 11.36 21.82 -4.29
N LEU A 394 10.28 22.53 -4.05
CA LEU A 394 8.94 21.97 -3.94
C LEU A 394 8.55 21.37 -5.28
N SER A 395 8.45 20.05 -5.33
CA SER A 395 8.22 19.28 -6.56
C SER A 395 6.74 19.23 -6.91
N CYS A 396 5.87 19.04 -5.92
CA CYS A 396 4.44 18.78 -6.10
C CYS A 396 3.64 19.11 -4.84
N VAL A 397 2.32 19.23 -4.98
CA VAL A 397 1.34 19.36 -3.89
C VAL A 397 0.04 18.68 -4.30
N GLY A 398 -0.63 17.99 -3.37
CA GLY A 398 -1.91 17.32 -3.59
C GLY A 398 -2.76 17.24 -2.33
N LEU A 399 -4.00 16.75 -2.48
CA LEU A 399 -4.91 16.46 -1.38
C LEU A 399 -5.09 14.95 -1.31
N PHE A 400 -4.96 14.37 -0.12
CA PHE A 400 -5.44 13.04 0.22
C PHE A 400 -6.87 13.16 0.76
N PRO A 401 -7.92 12.94 -0.08
CA PRO A 401 -9.30 13.30 0.27
C PRO A 401 -9.87 12.47 1.42
N GLU A 402 -9.45 11.22 1.56
CA GLU A 402 -9.91 10.29 2.60
C GLU A 402 -9.47 10.72 4.01
N GLN A 403 -8.43 11.56 4.12
CA GLN A 403 -7.91 12.06 5.40
C GLN A 403 -7.91 13.59 5.52
N ASN A 404 -8.50 14.32 4.56
CA ASN A 404 -8.49 15.79 4.52
C ASN A 404 -7.08 16.38 4.69
N THR A 405 -6.08 15.74 4.09
CA THR A 405 -4.67 16.05 4.33
C THR A 405 -4.01 16.57 3.06
N LEU A 406 -3.44 17.77 3.12
CA LEU A 406 -2.59 18.32 2.07
C LEU A 406 -1.19 17.73 2.21
N GLU A 407 -0.62 17.30 1.10
CA GLU A 407 0.72 16.66 1.04
C GLU A 407 1.58 17.39 0.02
N ALA A 408 2.87 17.54 0.32
CA ALA A 408 3.83 18.14 -0.59
C ALA A 408 5.19 17.46 -0.49
N VAL A 409 5.89 17.36 -1.63
CA VAL A 409 7.23 16.74 -1.70
C VAL A 409 8.26 17.79 -2.09
N VAL A 410 9.38 17.80 -1.37
CA VAL A 410 10.53 18.69 -1.55
C VAL A 410 11.76 17.87 -1.97
N ALA A 411 12.39 18.30 -3.06
CA ALA A 411 13.65 17.76 -3.55
C ALA A 411 14.82 18.57 -2.98
N VAL A 412 15.68 17.93 -2.20
CA VAL A 412 16.95 18.47 -1.68
C VAL A 412 18.07 18.08 -2.63
N LYS A 413 18.64 19.07 -3.33
CA LYS A 413 19.53 18.89 -4.49
C LYS A 413 21.02 19.07 -4.18
N ARG A 414 21.37 19.66 -3.04
CA ARG A 414 22.78 19.86 -2.65
C ARG A 414 23.18 18.94 -1.50
N GLN A 415 24.46 18.65 -1.39
CA GLN A 415 25.01 17.83 -0.30
C GLN A 415 25.37 18.65 0.93
N ASN A 416 25.56 19.95 0.75
CA ASN A 416 25.92 20.94 1.75
C ASN A 416 25.02 22.18 1.66
N GLY A 417 25.06 23.03 2.69
CA GLY A 417 24.25 24.25 2.79
C GLY A 417 23.05 24.14 3.71
N TYR A 418 23.02 23.11 4.56
CA TYR A 418 21.94 22.77 5.48
C TYR A 418 22.40 22.70 6.94
N LYS A 419 23.36 23.55 7.31
CA LYS A 419 23.75 23.84 8.70
C LYS A 419 24.29 22.65 9.51
N GLY A 420 25.03 21.76 8.87
CA GLY A 420 25.81 20.69 9.52
C GLY A 420 25.30 19.28 9.21
N ASN A 421 26.04 18.28 9.69
CA ASN A 421 25.75 16.87 9.45
C ASN A 421 24.50 16.34 10.18
N LEU A 422 24.13 15.08 9.99
CA LEU A 422 22.97 14.41 10.61
C LEU A 422 22.97 14.39 12.16
N CYS A 423 24.11 14.62 12.82
CA CYS A 423 24.19 14.75 14.28
C CYS A 423 24.11 16.21 14.77
N SER A 424 23.96 17.17 13.85
CA SER A 424 23.76 18.59 14.15
C SER A 424 22.26 18.94 14.19
N LEU A 425 21.93 20.23 14.36
CA LEU A 425 20.54 20.68 14.34
C LEU A 425 19.94 20.72 12.92
N GLY A 426 20.77 20.78 11.88
CA GLY A 426 20.33 20.97 10.50
C GLY A 426 19.69 22.35 10.23
N SER A 427 19.26 22.57 8.99
CA SER A 427 18.41 23.71 8.62
C SER A 427 16.93 23.34 8.60
N GLU A 428 16.08 24.34 8.75
CA GLU A 428 14.62 24.20 8.72
C GLU A 428 14.08 24.53 7.31
N GLU A 429 13.34 23.60 6.71
CA GLU A 429 12.59 23.81 5.46
C GLU A 429 11.12 24.04 5.80
N TYR A 430 10.60 25.24 5.55
CA TYR A 430 9.20 25.57 5.82
C TYR A 430 8.34 25.37 4.58
N VAL A 431 7.19 24.74 4.74
CA VAL A 431 6.13 24.66 3.73
C VAL A 431 4.84 25.22 4.29
N ALA A 432 4.40 26.35 3.74
CA ALA A 432 3.12 26.97 4.08
C ALA A 432 2.06 26.59 3.05
N PHE A 433 0.89 26.14 3.53
CA PHE A 433 -0.25 25.77 2.70
C PHE A 433 -1.33 26.85 2.78
N TYR A 434 -1.84 27.22 1.61
CA TYR A 434 -2.95 28.15 1.44
C TYR A 434 -4.02 27.54 0.55
N VAL A 435 -5.28 27.82 0.85
CA VAL A 435 -6.43 27.34 0.08
C VAL A 435 -7.30 28.51 -0.36
N ASP A 436 -7.59 28.57 -1.66
CA ASP A 436 -8.64 29.40 -2.22
C ASP A 436 -9.90 28.54 -2.39
N TRP A 437 -10.89 28.84 -1.56
CA TRP A 437 -12.15 28.12 -1.45
C TRP A 437 -13.18 28.51 -2.53
N GLY A 438 -12.84 29.47 -3.40
CA GLY A 438 -13.72 29.98 -4.44
C GLY A 438 -14.89 30.83 -3.91
N ASP A 439 -14.75 31.36 -2.69
CA ASP A 439 -15.72 32.25 -2.04
C ASP A 439 -15.45 33.75 -2.32
N GLY A 440 -14.45 34.05 -3.15
CA GLY A 440 -14.04 35.41 -3.50
C GLY A 440 -13.08 36.06 -2.49
N LEU A 441 -12.73 35.38 -1.39
CA LEU A 441 -11.79 35.88 -0.38
C LEU A 441 -10.32 35.54 -0.71
N GLY A 442 -10.09 34.80 -1.79
CA GLY A 442 -8.76 34.38 -2.23
C GLY A 442 -8.12 33.33 -1.31
N TYR A 443 -6.79 33.27 -1.33
CA TYR A 443 -6.01 32.28 -0.59
C TYR A 443 -6.01 32.56 0.93
N ARG A 444 -6.52 31.60 1.71
CA ARG A 444 -6.47 31.60 3.18
C ARG A 444 -5.38 30.66 3.67
N HIS A 445 -4.69 31.03 4.75
CA HIS A 445 -3.63 30.22 5.35
C HIS A 445 -4.24 29.07 6.15
N GLU A 446 -3.93 27.84 5.76
CA GLU A 446 -4.42 26.64 6.47
C GLU A 446 -3.39 26.13 7.49
N GLY A 447 -2.11 26.39 7.25
CA GLY A 447 -1.05 26.04 8.19
C GLY A 447 0.34 26.05 7.57
N THR A 448 1.35 26.09 8.44
CA THR A 448 2.76 25.93 8.06
C THR A 448 3.32 24.71 8.76
N ARG A 449 4.11 23.93 8.02
CA ARG A 449 4.86 22.78 8.53
C ARG A 449 6.33 22.97 8.21
N PHE A 450 7.18 22.24 8.92
CA PHE A 450 8.60 22.24 8.64
C PHE A 450 9.21 20.86 8.89
N PHE A 451 10.34 20.61 8.24
CA PHE A 451 11.19 19.46 8.51
C PHE A 451 12.65 19.90 8.47
N LYS A 452 13.53 19.03 8.97
CA LYS A 452 14.97 19.31 9.06
C LYS A 452 15.74 18.65 7.93
N VAL A 453 16.67 19.40 7.36
CA VAL A 453 17.62 18.91 6.35
C VAL A 453 19.03 19.11 6.88
N HIS A 454 19.95 18.24 6.43
CA HIS A 454 21.32 18.20 6.90
C HIS A 454 22.29 18.06 5.73
N ASP A 455 23.54 18.40 5.97
CA ASP A 455 24.65 18.13 5.07
C ASP A 455 24.92 16.62 5.07
N ILE A 456 24.66 15.97 3.93
CA ILE A 456 24.74 14.52 3.77
C ILE A 456 25.64 14.24 2.57
N PRO A 457 26.90 13.80 2.80
CA PRO A 457 27.77 13.29 1.75
C PRO A 457 27.11 12.09 1.05
N ARG A 458 26.99 12.14 -0.26
CA ARG A 458 26.29 11.11 -1.05
C ARG A 458 26.65 11.15 -2.52
N ASN A 459 26.32 10.08 -3.24
CA ASN A 459 26.41 10.00 -4.70
C ASN A 459 25.02 9.97 -5.38
N VAL A 460 23.95 10.04 -4.58
CA VAL A 460 22.56 10.04 -5.04
C VAL A 460 21.95 11.42 -4.86
N ASN A 461 21.13 11.84 -5.83
CA ASN A 461 20.52 13.15 -5.82
C ASN A 461 19.29 13.18 -6.75
N PRO A 462 18.23 13.95 -6.44
CA PRO A 462 17.94 14.60 -5.15
C PRO A 462 17.61 13.60 -4.02
N LEU A 463 17.62 14.08 -2.78
CA LEU A 463 16.90 13.42 -1.68
C LEU A 463 15.48 13.99 -1.59
N MET A 464 14.48 13.12 -1.53
CA MET A 464 13.07 13.54 -1.54
C MET A 464 12.46 13.46 -0.13
N TYR A 465 12.02 14.60 0.37
CA TYR A 465 11.35 14.74 1.65
C TYR A 465 9.88 15.06 1.40
N ALA A 466 9.01 14.63 2.30
CA ALA A 466 7.59 14.97 2.24
C ALA A 466 7.14 15.70 3.50
N VAL A 467 6.00 16.37 3.42
CA VAL A 467 5.39 17.09 4.53
C VAL A 467 3.89 17.19 4.31
N ASN A 468 3.13 16.97 5.38
CA ASN A 468 1.68 16.99 5.31
C ASN A 468 0.99 17.87 6.36
N LEU A 469 -0.21 18.34 6.02
CA LEU A 469 -1.07 19.18 6.85
C LEU A 469 -2.52 18.67 6.74
N ARG A 470 -3.06 18.15 7.85
CA ARG A 470 -4.50 17.93 7.98
C ARG A 470 -5.24 19.26 8.07
N VAL A 471 -6.34 19.40 7.33
CA VAL A 471 -7.20 20.59 7.31
C VAL A 471 -8.52 20.25 8.00
N ASP A 472 -8.70 20.72 9.23
CA ASP A 472 -9.83 20.31 10.09
C ASP A 472 -11.20 20.77 9.57
N ASP A 473 -11.27 21.93 8.92
CA ASP A 473 -12.53 22.49 8.41
C ASP A 473 -12.92 21.98 7.01
N MET A 474 -12.15 21.07 6.41
CA MET A 474 -12.38 20.58 5.03
C MET A 474 -13.78 19.94 4.87
N ASP A 475 -14.20 19.10 5.82
CA ASP A 475 -15.53 18.45 5.77
C ASP A 475 -16.68 19.47 5.85
N ARG A 476 -16.50 20.58 6.57
CA ARG A 476 -17.52 21.65 6.66
C ARG A 476 -17.69 22.43 5.35
N LYS A 477 -16.74 22.28 4.43
CA LYS A 477 -16.74 22.90 3.09
C LYS A 477 -17.12 21.91 1.99
N SER A 478 -17.45 20.66 2.33
CA SER A 478 -17.95 19.66 1.39
C SER A 478 -19.26 20.10 0.74
N LYS A 479 -19.52 19.62 -0.48
CA LYS A 479 -20.74 19.86 -1.25
C LYS A 479 -21.40 18.54 -1.64
N SER A 480 -22.63 18.60 -2.14
CA SER A 480 -23.29 17.42 -2.71
C SER A 480 -22.51 16.93 -3.93
N CYS A 481 -22.53 15.62 -4.19
CA CYS A 481 -21.96 14.93 -5.33
C CYS A 481 -22.51 15.39 -6.68
N LYS A 482 -23.61 16.15 -6.68
CA LYS A 482 -24.14 16.81 -7.87
C LYS A 482 -23.34 18.06 -8.28
N VAL A 483 -22.41 18.51 -7.43
CA VAL A 483 -21.62 19.72 -7.64
C VAL A 483 -20.14 19.41 -7.46
N GLU A 484 -19.35 19.59 -8.52
CA GLU A 484 -17.89 19.53 -8.45
C GLU A 484 -17.36 20.62 -7.50
N ASN A 485 -16.58 20.23 -6.50
CA ASN A 485 -16.10 21.12 -5.45
C ASN A 485 -14.59 21.27 -5.57
N ILE A 486 -14.19 21.97 -6.63
CA ILE A 486 -12.80 22.12 -7.01
C ILE A 486 -12.25 23.40 -6.40
N ILE A 487 -11.27 23.26 -5.51
CA ILE A 487 -10.56 24.35 -4.85
C ILE A 487 -9.12 24.45 -5.38
N LYS A 488 -8.45 25.58 -5.13
CA LYS A 488 -7.03 25.73 -5.44
C LYS A 488 -6.22 25.67 -4.16
N VAL A 489 -5.15 24.88 -4.19
CA VAL A 489 -4.15 24.77 -3.13
C VAL A 489 -2.87 25.43 -3.62
N ARG A 490 -2.27 26.27 -2.79
CA ARG A 490 -0.95 26.86 -2.99
C ARG A 490 -0.04 26.42 -1.84
N ALA A 491 1.10 25.83 -2.17
CA ALA A 491 2.15 25.51 -1.22
C ALA A 491 3.40 26.33 -1.53
N ILE A 492 4.02 26.90 -0.49
CA ILE A 492 5.21 27.76 -0.59
C ILE A 492 6.33 27.15 0.25
N LEU A 493 7.41 26.73 -0.40
CA LEU A 493 8.64 26.27 0.24
C LEU A 493 9.56 27.47 0.49
N SER A 494 10.07 27.60 1.72
CA SER A 494 11.02 28.64 2.09
C SER A 494 12.03 28.14 3.10
N TRP A 495 13.31 28.32 2.80
CA TRP A 495 14.41 27.95 3.69
C TRP A 495 14.51 28.89 4.89
N GLU A 496 14.67 28.34 6.11
CA GLU A 496 14.97 29.01 7.38
C GLU A 496 14.00 30.10 7.89
N VAL A 497 13.09 30.56 7.05
CA VAL A 497 12.10 31.59 7.36
C VAL A 497 10.77 31.14 6.79
N ALA A 498 9.75 31.10 7.65
CA ALA A 498 8.39 30.76 7.24
C ALA A 498 7.82 31.82 6.27
N PRO A 499 7.05 31.41 5.24
CA PRO A 499 6.33 32.34 4.37
C PRO A 499 5.39 33.27 5.15
N THR A 500 5.34 34.55 4.77
CA THR A 500 4.55 35.58 5.47
C THR A 500 3.16 35.80 4.91
N GLY A 501 2.82 35.14 3.79
CA GLY A 501 1.53 35.28 3.14
C GLY A 501 1.45 34.50 1.83
N PRO A 502 0.26 34.42 1.22
CA PRO A 502 0.05 33.63 0.01
C PRO A 502 0.86 34.15 -1.18
N ASN A 503 1.19 35.45 -1.21
CA ASN A 503 1.99 36.07 -2.28
C ASN A 503 3.49 36.11 -1.99
N TYR A 504 3.94 35.48 -0.89
CA TYR A 504 5.35 35.45 -0.51
C TYR A 504 6.20 34.77 -1.60
N ARG A 505 7.36 35.38 -1.89
CA ARG A 505 8.27 34.96 -2.95
C ARG A 505 9.60 34.56 -2.31
N PRO A 506 9.78 33.27 -1.93
CA PRO A 506 10.95 32.84 -1.17
C PRO A 506 12.23 33.14 -1.94
N ALA A 507 13.28 33.59 -1.25
CA ALA A 507 14.59 33.74 -1.88
C ALA A 507 15.16 32.37 -2.28
N TRP A 508 15.06 31.41 -1.37
CA TRP A 508 15.46 30.01 -1.52
C TRP A 508 14.24 29.11 -1.35
N GLY A 509 13.87 28.40 -2.42
CA GLY A 509 12.61 27.64 -2.52
C GLY A 509 11.73 28.11 -3.68
N ASN A 510 10.47 27.68 -3.71
CA ASN A 510 9.52 28.00 -4.78
C ASN A 510 8.07 27.80 -4.34
N VAL A 511 7.14 28.13 -5.25
CA VAL A 511 5.70 27.98 -5.06
C VAL A 511 5.18 26.89 -6.00
N LYS A 512 4.25 26.06 -5.51
CA LYS A 512 3.47 25.13 -6.32
C LYS A 512 1.99 25.35 -6.06
N GLU A 513 1.21 25.25 -7.12
CA GLU A 513 -0.24 25.29 -7.05
C GLU A 513 -0.84 24.03 -7.67
N CYS A 514 -1.95 23.56 -7.13
CA CYS A 514 -2.77 22.58 -7.81
C CYS A 514 -4.25 22.76 -7.51
N ARG A 515 -5.08 22.18 -8.38
CA ARG A 515 -6.52 22.06 -8.20
C ARG A 515 -6.83 20.71 -7.58
N VAL A 516 -7.68 20.68 -6.57
CA VAL A 516 -8.05 19.45 -5.87
C VAL A 516 -9.56 19.37 -5.74
N GLN A 517 -10.11 18.15 -5.73
CA GLN A 517 -11.52 17.90 -5.48
C GLN A 517 -11.71 17.63 -3.99
N VAL A 518 -12.48 18.48 -3.31
CA VAL A 518 -12.92 18.22 -1.94
C VAL A 518 -13.94 17.09 -1.94
N ARG A 519 -13.87 16.20 -0.97
CA ARG A 519 -14.84 15.10 -0.82
C ARG A 519 -16.27 15.63 -0.71
N THR A 520 -17.23 14.85 -1.21
CA THR A 520 -18.66 15.16 -1.15
C THR A 520 -19.26 14.71 0.18
N TYR A 521 -20.39 15.28 0.60
CA TYR A 521 -21.13 14.79 1.78
C TYR A 521 -22.23 13.77 1.46
N ASP A 522 -22.50 13.47 0.19
CA ASP A 522 -23.44 12.43 -0.27
C ASP A 522 -22.86 11.68 -1.50
N GLY A 523 -23.54 10.63 -1.97
CA GLY A 523 -23.09 9.79 -3.09
C GLY A 523 -22.51 8.44 -2.66
N ALA A 524 -22.19 7.58 -3.62
CA ALA A 524 -21.84 6.17 -3.35
C ALA A 524 -20.55 5.98 -2.55
N ASN A 525 -19.63 6.94 -2.61
CA ASN A 525 -18.34 6.93 -1.89
C ASN A 525 -18.41 7.51 -0.47
N ASN A 526 -19.60 7.95 -0.02
CA ASN A 526 -19.86 8.30 1.37
C ASN A 526 -20.31 7.06 2.13
N ASN A 527 -19.39 6.12 2.26
CA ASN A 527 -19.62 4.83 2.87
C ASN A 527 -18.58 4.51 3.95
N CYS A 528 -18.86 3.50 4.76
CA CYS A 528 -17.79 2.84 5.49
C CYS A 528 -17.05 1.89 4.54
N GLU A 529 -15.75 1.79 4.70
CA GLU A 529 -14.91 0.92 3.91
C GLU A 529 -13.95 0.17 4.83
N ILE A 530 -13.90 -1.15 4.71
CA ILE A 530 -12.82 -1.96 5.24
C ILE A 530 -11.78 -2.06 4.11
N GLN A 531 -10.58 -1.53 4.32
CA GLN A 531 -9.56 -1.46 3.28
C GLN A 531 -8.60 -2.63 3.33
N HIS A 532 -8.17 -3.03 4.52
CA HIS A 532 -7.30 -4.18 4.69
C HIS A 532 -7.46 -4.86 6.04
N VAL A 533 -7.26 -6.19 6.03
CA VAL A 533 -7.27 -7.06 7.20
C VAL A 533 -5.87 -7.67 7.36
N ASN A 534 -5.26 -7.57 8.54
CA ASN A 534 -3.87 -8.00 8.78
C ASN A 534 -2.89 -7.53 7.69
N LYS A 535 -3.03 -6.27 7.24
CA LYS A 535 -2.24 -5.66 6.15
C LYS A 535 -2.36 -6.36 4.78
N VAL A 536 -3.46 -7.07 4.55
CA VAL A 536 -3.86 -7.61 3.25
C VAL A 536 -5.04 -6.81 2.75
N LEU A 537 -4.93 -6.25 1.54
CA LEU A 537 -6.03 -5.52 0.91
C LEU A 537 -7.26 -6.39 0.73
N VAL A 538 -8.44 -5.82 0.87
CA VAL A 538 -9.70 -6.55 0.64
C VAL A 538 -9.80 -7.05 -0.80
N GLU A 539 -9.25 -6.32 -1.78
CA GLU A 539 -9.15 -6.76 -3.18
C GLU A 539 -8.25 -7.99 -3.37
N ASP A 540 -7.34 -8.21 -2.42
CA ASP A 540 -6.45 -9.37 -2.39
C ASP A 540 -7.01 -10.51 -1.51
N ILE A 541 -8.26 -10.40 -1.03
CA ILE A 541 -9.00 -11.46 -0.31
C ILE A 541 -10.07 -12.04 -1.24
N ASN A 542 -10.07 -13.36 -1.40
CA ASN A 542 -11.00 -14.02 -2.29
C ASN A 542 -12.40 -14.23 -1.68
N SER A 543 -13.33 -14.73 -2.49
CA SER A 543 -14.71 -15.04 -2.08
C SER A 543 -14.81 -16.04 -0.93
N ASP A 544 -13.79 -16.88 -0.72
CA ASP A 544 -13.71 -17.88 0.34
C ASP A 544 -13.07 -17.31 1.63
N GLY A 545 -12.57 -16.08 1.58
CA GLY A 545 -11.95 -15.37 2.70
C GLY A 545 -10.44 -15.56 2.82
N TYR A 546 -9.80 -16.25 1.87
CA TYR A 546 -8.35 -16.41 1.87
C TYR A 546 -7.64 -15.21 1.26
N ALA A 547 -6.54 -14.80 1.88
CA ALA A 547 -5.59 -13.89 1.28
C ALA A 547 -4.89 -14.60 0.11
N ARG A 548 -4.82 -13.89 -1.02
CA ARG A 548 -4.28 -14.39 -2.28
C ARG A 548 -2.88 -13.83 -2.58
N LYS A 549 -2.54 -12.64 -2.09
CA LYS A 549 -1.23 -11.98 -2.30
C LYS A 549 -0.29 -12.14 -1.11
N TYR A 550 1.01 -12.38 -1.36
CA TYR A 550 2.04 -12.21 -0.32
C TYR A 550 3.27 -11.44 -0.80
N ILE A 551 3.74 -10.61 0.11
CA ILE A 551 4.48 -9.36 -0.08
C ILE A 551 5.94 -9.60 0.41
N ASN A 552 6.52 -10.73 -0.04
CA ASN A 552 7.90 -11.30 0.09
C ASN A 552 8.24 -12.26 1.25
N GLY A 553 9.15 -13.25 1.04
CA GLY A 553 10.13 -13.40 -0.07
C GLY A 553 10.29 -14.82 -0.65
N THR A 554 9.66 -15.10 -1.80
CA THR A 554 10.13 -14.68 -3.14
C THR A 554 9.10 -15.09 -4.21
N THR A 555 8.02 -14.29 -4.30
CA THR A 555 6.98 -14.27 -5.36
C THR A 555 6.04 -15.49 -5.46
N LEU A 556 4.79 -15.31 -5.03
CA LEU A 556 3.68 -16.18 -5.40
C LEU A 556 2.55 -15.41 -6.06
N SER A 557 2.06 -15.96 -7.17
CA SER A 557 0.94 -15.43 -7.94
C SER A 557 -0.31 -15.35 -7.07
N PRO A 558 -1.08 -14.25 -7.13
CA PRO A 558 -2.31 -14.09 -6.35
C PRO A 558 -3.34 -15.20 -6.60
N ASN A 559 -3.25 -15.97 -7.68
CA ASN A 559 -4.25 -16.98 -8.01
C ASN A 559 -3.87 -18.42 -7.63
N LEU A 560 -2.72 -18.65 -6.97
CA LEU A 560 -2.21 -20.02 -6.78
C LEU A 560 -2.43 -20.62 -5.39
N PHE A 561 -2.49 -19.84 -4.30
CA PHE A 561 -2.47 -20.41 -2.94
C PHE A 561 -3.36 -19.69 -1.94
N ASP A 562 -4.11 -20.47 -1.16
CA ASP A 562 -4.99 -20.00 -0.10
C ASP A 562 -4.21 -19.75 1.21
N ARG A 563 -4.26 -18.51 1.72
CA ARG A 563 -3.63 -18.10 2.97
C ARG A 563 -4.68 -17.62 3.98
N PRO A 564 -4.91 -18.35 5.09
CA PRO A 564 -5.86 -17.95 6.11
C PRO A 564 -5.28 -16.88 7.05
N PHE A 565 -6.14 -16.29 7.87
CA PHE A 565 -5.81 -15.33 8.93
C PHE A 565 -5.91 -15.99 10.31
N GLY A 566 -5.27 -15.43 11.33
CA GLY A 566 -5.43 -15.94 12.70
C GLY A 566 -4.82 -15.06 13.77
N HIS A 567 -4.90 -15.53 15.00
CA HIS A 567 -4.50 -14.85 16.23
C HIS A 567 -5.20 -13.48 16.37
N ILE A 568 -4.48 -12.37 16.21
CA ILE A 568 -5.11 -11.05 16.18
C ILE A 568 -5.47 -10.70 14.74
N VAL A 569 -6.78 -10.54 14.50
CA VAL A 569 -7.34 -9.98 13.26
C VAL A 569 -7.48 -8.48 13.44
N ALA A 570 -6.51 -7.71 12.95
CA ALA A 570 -6.54 -6.25 12.93
C ALA A 570 -7.17 -5.74 11.64
N ILE A 571 -8.05 -4.75 11.75
CA ILE A 571 -8.85 -4.21 10.64
C ILE A 571 -8.58 -2.71 10.50
N TRP A 572 -8.34 -2.26 9.27
CA TRP A 572 -8.21 -0.85 8.91
C TRP A 572 -9.19 -0.46 7.83
N GLY A 573 -9.51 0.82 7.79
CA GLY A 573 -10.46 1.37 6.85
C GLY A 573 -10.79 2.82 7.11
N HIS A 574 -11.78 3.31 6.38
CA HIS A 574 -12.27 4.68 6.51
C HIS A 574 -13.74 4.69 6.91
N ILE A 575 -14.08 5.63 7.79
CA ILE A 575 -15.46 5.90 8.17
C ILE A 575 -15.86 7.20 7.49
N ASN A 576 -16.28 7.09 6.23
CA ASN A 576 -16.70 8.22 5.41
C ASN A 576 -18.22 8.32 5.36
N VAL A 577 -18.88 8.05 6.50
CA VAL A 577 -20.35 8.04 6.61
C VAL A 577 -20.84 9.38 7.17
N PRO A 578 -21.51 10.23 6.37
CA PRO A 578 -22.06 11.49 6.83
C PRO A 578 -22.96 11.26 8.04
N THR A 579 -22.92 12.16 9.02
CA THR A 579 -23.70 12.11 10.28
C THR A 579 -23.33 11.03 11.30
N SER A 580 -22.49 10.05 10.95
CA SER A 580 -22.04 9.03 11.90
C SER A 580 -21.23 9.65 13.06
N LYS A 581 -21.41 9.09 14.25
CA LYS A 581 -20.69 9.46 15.49
C LYS A 581 -20.01 8.29 16.16
N TYR A 582 -20.53 7.08 15.93
CA TYR A 582 -20.00 5.85 16.50
C TYR A 582 -19.77 4.80 15.41
N PHE A 583 -18.88 3.85 15.71
CA PHE A 583 -18.69 2.66 14.91
C PHE A 583 -18.40 1.44 15.80
N ARG A 584 -18.67 0.25 15.30
CA ARG A 584 -18.30 -1.01 15.96
C ARG A 584 -17.92 -2.08 14.96
N MET A 585 -17.21 -3.09 15.42
CA MET A 585 -16.90 -4.29 14.65
C MET A 585 -17.76 -5.45 15.16
N LEU A 586 -18.34 -6.21 14.23
CA LEU A 586 -19.04 -7.46 14.50
C LEU A 586 -18.42 -8.59 13.69
N PHE A 587 -18.57 -9.81 14.17
CA PHE A 587 -18.20 -11.01 13.44
C PHE A 587 -19.31 -12.05 13.49
N ARG A 588 -19.32 -12.96 12.52
CA ARG A 588 -20.07 -14.22 12.59
C ARG A 588 -19.40 -15.28 11.74
N LYS A 589 -19.65 -16.55 12.08
CA LYS A 589 -19.30 -17.64 11.19
C LYS A 589 -20.25 -17.65 9.99
N GLU A 590 -19.76 -17.98 8.79
CA GLU A 590 -20.60 -17.97 7.56
C GLU A 590 -21.83 -18.90 7.68
N SER A 591 -21.72 -19.97 8.45
CA SER A 591 -22.81 -20.91 8.73
C SER A 591 -23.86 -20.41 9.73
N GLU A 592 -23.63 -19.24 10.35
CA GLU A 592 -24.46 -18.69 11.42
C GLU A 592 -25.24 -17.45 10.95
N SER A 593 -26.40 -17.20 11.57
CA SER A 593 -27.27 -16.06 11.22
C SER A 593 -27.03 -14.83 12.09
N SER A 594 -26.63 -15.02 13.36
CA SER A 594 -26.46 -13.95 14.34
C SER A 594 -25.06 -13.33 14.29
N TRP A 595 -24.98 -12.03 14.55
CA TRP A 595 -23.73 -11.29 14.70
C TRP A 595 -23.32 -11.21 16.17
N THR A 596 -22.03 -11.35 16.43
CA THR A 596 -21.39 -11.14 17.73
C THR A 596 -20.55 -9.88 17.68
N VAL A 597 -20.59 -9.09 18.75
CA VAL A 597 -19.77 -7.87 18.87
C VAL A 597 -18.31 -8.23 19.16
N VAL A 598 -17.38 -7.46 18.61
CA VAL A 598 -15.97 -7.50 19.01
C VAL A 598 -15.80 -6.59 20.23
N GLU A 599 -15.50 -7.18 21.38
CA GLU A 599 -15.32 -6.45 22.66
C GLU A 599 -13.86 -6.09 22.93
N ASP A 600 -12.94 -6.59 22.10
CA ASP A 600 -11.50 -6.37 22.22
C ASP A 600 -11.13 -4.89 22.12
N GLY A 601 -10.16 -4.47 22.95
CA GLY A 601 -9.61 -3.13 22.90
C GLY A 601 -8.72 -2.89 21.67
N ARG A 602 -8.85 -1.72 21.05
CA ARG A 602 -7.95 -1.27 19.98
C ARG A 602 -6.77 -0.48 20.54
N ARG A 603 -5.57 -0.77 20.04
CA ARG A 603 -4.33 -0.08 20.43
C ARG A 603 -4.21 1.24 19.67
N TYR A 604 -3.70 2.28 20.34
CA TYR A 604 -3.36 3.56 19.71
C TYR A 604 -2.05 4.11 20.27
N LYS A 605 -1.46 5.04 19.55
CA LYS A 605 -0.23 5.72 19.96
C LYS A 605 -0.56 6.93 20.83
N GLN A 606 -0.09 6.92 22.08
CA GLN A 606 -0.25 8.00 23.06
C GLN A 606 1.10 8.72 23.27
N GLY A 607 1.70 9.21 22.18
CA GLY A 607 3.04 9.82 22.19
C GLY A 607 4.14 8.88 21.69
N LEU A 608 5.42 9.21 21.95
CA LEU A 608 6.56 8.50 21.36
C LEU A 608 6.78 7.08 21.91
N PHE A 609 6.40 6.79 23.16
CA PHE A 609 6.66 5.49 23.83
C PHE A 609 5.45 4.86 24.50
N THR A 610 4.34 5.59 24.65
CA THR A 610 3.19 5.11 25.41
C THR A 610 2.16 4.52 24.45
N ILE A 611 1.70 3.32 24.78
CA ILE A 611 0.64 2.63 24.07
C ILE A 611 -0.61 2.79 24.91
N GLY A 612 -1.64 3.40 24.31
CA GLY A 612 -2.95 3.42 24.91
C GLY A 612 -3.82 2.28 24.38
N LEU A 613 -4.80 1.89 25.18
CA LEU A 613 -5.85 0.95 24.79
C LEU A 613 -7.21 1.65 24.86
N ARG A 614 -7.95 1.66 23.75
CA ARG A 614 -9.35 2.07 23.71
C ARG A 614 -10.19 0.82 23.78
N VAL A 615 -11.00 0.69 24.82
CA VAL A 615 -11.97 -0.40 24.97
C VAL A 615 -13.33 0.15 24.48
N PRO A 616 -14.10 -0.62 23.71
CA PRO A 616 -15.44 -0.19 23.31
C PRO A 616 -16.37 -0.14 24.54
N ASP A 617 -17.55 0.44 24.38
CA ASP A 617 -18.60 0.30 25.40
C ASP A 617 -19.18 -1.13 25.46
N GLU A 618 -20.14 -1.35 26.37
CA GLU A 618 -20.81 -2.64 26.57
C GLU A 618 -21.51 -3.23 25.33
N ASN A 619 -21.74 -2.42 24.28
CA ASN A 619 -22.37 -2.83 23.03
C ASN A 619 -21.40 -2.82 21.84
N GLY A 620 -20.09 -2.68 22.11
CA GLY A 620 -19.03 -2.70 21.11
C GLY A 620 -18.73 -1.35 20.45
N TRP A 621 -19.33 -0.23 20.89
CA TRP A 621 -19.19 1.06 20.20
C TRP A 621 -17.92 1.82 20.58
N PHE A 622 -17.25 2.33 19.55
CA PHE A 622 -16.20 3.34 19.63
C PHE A 622 -16.70 4.69 19.11
N ARG A 623 -16.12 5.78 19.63
CA ARG A 623 -16.37 7.12 19.10
C ARG A 623 -15.46 7.43 17.90
N ILE A 624 -16.03 8.03 16.87
CA ILE A 624 -15.31 8.41 15.64
C ILE A 624 -14.34 9.56 15.88
N ASP A 625 -14.68 10.53 16.73
CA ASP A 625 -13.80 11.67 17.01
C ASP A 625 -12.52 11.24 17.74
N GLU A 626 -12.63 10.31 18.70
CA GLU A 626 -11.47 9.69 19.33
C GLU A 626 -10.61 8.91 18.33
N TYR A 627 -11.24 8.15 17.42
CA TYR A 627 -10.51 7.45 16.36
C TYR A 627 -9.78 8.41 15.41
N ASN A 628 -10.44 9.49 14.99
CA ASN A 628 -9.82 10.51 14.12
C ASN A 628 -8.64 11.21 14.80
N ASN A 629 -8.73 11.46 16.11
CA ASN A 629 -7.61 11.99 16.89
C ASN A 629 -6.44 10.98 16.92
N ASP A 630 -6.72 9.71 17.16
CA ASP A 630 -5.70 8.66 17.18
C ASP A 630 -5.03 8.48 15.80
N LEU A 631 -5.80 8.54 14.71
CA LEU A 631 -5.30 8.55 13.34
C LEU A 631 -4.38 9.76 13.05
N GLY A 632 -4.71 10.92 13.59
CA GLY A 632 -3.87 12.12 13.48
C GLY A 632 -2.50 11.94 14.16
N ASN A 633 -2.44 11.17 15.25
CA ASN A 633 -1.21 10.86 15.98
C ASN A 633 -0.39 9.73 15.34
N TYR A 634 -1.09 8.72 14.80
CA TYR A 634 -0.49 7.59 14.11
C TYR A 634 -1.44 7.08 13.03
N SER A 635 -1.12 7.39 11.77
CA SER A 635 -2.01 7.16 10.63
C SER A 635 -2.22 5.68 10.30
N ASP A 636 -1.46 4.78 10.92
CA ASP A 636 -1.63 3.34 10.82
C ASP A 636 -2.40 2.73 12.01
N THR A 637 -3.23 3.55 12.68
CA THR A 637 -4.12 3.09 13.75
C THR A 637 -5.25 2.21 13.20
N PRO A 638 -5.42 0.96 13.68
CA PRO A 638 -6.52 0.10 13.26
C PRO A 638 -7.87 0.60 13.80
N LEU A 639 -8.93 0.35 13.04
CA LEU A 639 -10.32 0.54 13.47
C LEU A 639 -10.67 -0.40 14.62
N ALA A 640 -10.28 -1.67 14.48
CA ALA A 640 -10.56 -2.70 15.46
C ALA A 640 -9.43 -3.73 15.47
N ASN A 641 -9.24 -4.34 16.63
CA ASN A 641 -8.48 -5.57 16.80
C ASN A 641 -9.47 -6.62 17.28
N TRP A 642 -9.43 -7.81 16.72
CA TRP A 642 -10.23 -8.95 17.18
C TRP A 642 -9.30 -10.11 17.50
N ASP A 643 -9.32 -10.60 18.74
CA ASP A 643 -8.65 -11.86 19.07
C ASP A 643 -9.53 -13.02 18.59
N SER A 644 -9.09 -13.69 17.52
CA SER A 644 -9.84 -14.81 16.96
C SER A 644 -9.79 -16.06 17.83
N GLU A 645 -8.99 -16.08 18.90
CA GLU A 645 -8.80 -17.18 19.83
C GLU A 645 -8.51 -18.49 19.08
N SER A 646 -9.21 -19.59 19.38
CA SER A 646 -9.08 -20.89 18.72
C SER A 646 -9.97 -21.07 17.48
N ARG A 647 -10.69 -20.02 17.04
CA ARG A 647 -11.68 -20.13 15.95
C ARG A 647 -10.98 -20.45 14.61
N THR A 648 -11.64 -21.25 13.78
CA THR A 648 -11.15 -21.69 12.45
C THR A 648 -12.33 -21.82 11.49
N GLY A 649 -12.10 -21.60 10.19
CA GLY A 649 -13.11 -21.65 9.14
C GLY A 649 -13.48 -20.27 8.60
N LYS A 650 -14.54 -20.21 7.77
CA LYS A 650 -14.97 -18.96 7.12
C LYS A 650 -15.83 -18.10 8.04
N TYR A 651 -15.44 -16.85 8.19
CA TYR A 651 -16.13 -15.81 8.97
C TYR A 651 -16.40 -14.58 8.12
N ARG A 652 -17.43 -13.82 8.49
CA ARG A 652 -17.63 -12.45 8.03
C ARG A 652 -17.36 -11.47 9.14
N LEU A 653 -16.68 -10.40 8.80
CA LEU A 653 -16.50 -9.21 9.63
C LEU A 653 -17.40 -8.11 9.09
N ARG A 654 -18.00 -7.34 9.98
CA ARG A 654 -18.86 -6.20 9.65
C ARG A 654 -18.43 -4.99 10.45
N LEU A 655 -18.05 -3.93 9.75
CA LEU A 655 -17.96 -2.59 10.31
C LEU A 655 -19.35 -1.95 10.22
N GLU A 656 -19.88 -1.52 11.36
CA GLU A 656 -21.18 -0.86 11.44
C GLU A 656 -21.00 0.57 11.99
N CYS A 657 -21.57 1.55 11.30
CA CYS A 657 -21.52 2.96 11.67
C CYS A 657 -22.90 3.43 12.14
N ALA A 658 -22.93 4.27 13.17
CA ALA A 658 -24.17 4.72 13.80
C ALA A 658 -24.20 6.23 14.10
N ASP A 659 -25.41 6.75 14.25
CA ASP A 659 -25.68 8.15 14.63
C ASP A 659 -25.32 8.44 16.11
N ALA A 660 -25.59 9.66 16.57
CA ALA A 660 -25.32 10.07 17.96
C ALA A 660 -26.10 9.25 19.01
N SER A 661 -27.23 8.64 18.62
CA SER A 661 -28.07 7.79 19.45
C SER A 661 -27.66 6.31 19.37
N LYS A 662 -26.55 6.00 18.69
CA LYS A 662 -26.07 4.63 18.41
C LYS A 662 -27.06 3.78 17.59
N THR A 663 -27.88 4.44 16.76
CA THR A 663 -28.71 3.77 15.75
C THR A 663 -27.87 3.46 14.52
N PRO A 664 -27.75 2.19 14.08
CA PRO A 664 -26.99 1.85 12.88
C PRO A 664 -27.54 2.56 11.63
N ILE A 665 -26.65 3.20 10.87
CA ILE A 665 -26.96 3.90 9.61
C ILE A 665 -26.46 3.08 8.42
N GLN A 666 -25.26 2.52 8.52
CA GLN A 666 -24.59 1.84 7.42
C GLN A 666 -23.66 0.76 7.93
N SER A 667 -23.44 -0.26 7.10
CA SER A 667 -22.42 -1.27 7.35
C SER A 667 -21.70 -1.70 6.07
N CYS A 668 -20.51 -2.26 6.25
CA CYS A 668 -19.65 -2.81 5.21
C CYS A 668 -19.03 -4.10 5.74
N GLU A 669 -18.86 -5.09 4.86
CA GLU A 669 -18.46 -6.44 5.24
C GLU A 669 -17.23 -6.91 4.47
N VAL A 670 -16.46 -7.79 5.10
CA VAL A 670 -15.40 -8.57 4.44
C VAL A 670 -15.44 -10.02 4.96
N SER A 671 -15.21 -10.97 4.06
CA SER A 671 -15.05 -12.39 4.42
C SER A 671 -13.60 -12.69 4.74
N VAL A 672 -13.34 -13.45 5.79
CA VAL A 672 -12.01 -13.94 6.14
C VAL A 672 -12.08 -15.44 6.46
N PHE A 673 -11.06 -16.18 6.05
CA PHE A 673 -10.89 -17.57 6.46
C PHE A 673 -9.89 -17.60 7.60
N LEU A 674 -10.32 -18.11 8.75
CA LEU A 674 -9.49 -18.25 9.92
C LEU A 674 -8.82 -19.62 9.97
N ASP A 675 -7.54 -19.63 10.35
CA ASP A 675 -6.81 -20.81 10.76
C ASP A 675 -5.95 -20.47 11.98
N ASN A 676 -6.29 -21.12 13.09
CA ASN A 676 -5.59 -21.03 14.38
C ASN A 676 -5.03 -22.40 14.80
N LYS A 677 -4.83 -23.30 13.83
CA LYS A 677 -4.31 -24.64 14.08
C LYS A 677 -2.83 -24.71 13.71
N ASN A 678 -2.06 -25.34 14.58
CA ASN A 678 -0.66 -25.66 14.26
C ASN A 678 -0.58 -26.89 13.34
N PRO A 679 0.51 -27.03 12.57
CA PRO A 679 0.80 -28.25 11.83
C PRO A 679 0.71 -29.51 12.72
N GLU A 680 0.05 -30.55 12.22
CA GLU A 680 -0.10 -31.84 12.92
C GLU A 680 1.10 -32.75 12.65
N HIS A 681 1.63 -33.36 13.70
CA HIS A 681 2.76 -34.30 13.63
C HIS A 681 2.27 -35.65 14.11
N TYR A 682 2.36 -36.68 13.27
CA TYR A 682 1.82 -38.01 13.53
C TYR A 682 2.89 -39.02 13.92
N GLY A 683 2.45 -40.13 14.53
CA GLY A 683 3.31 -41.23 14.96
C GLY A 683 3.82 -42.10 13.82
N PHE A 684 4.86 -42.90 14.08
CA PHE A 684 5.40 -43.87 13.12
C PHE A 684 5.03 -45.31 13.47
N THR A 685 4.48 -46.08 12.53
CA THR A 685 4.08 -47.49 12.76
C THR A 685 5.26 -48.44 12.93
N ASP A 686 6.42 -48.08 12.39
CA ASP A 686 7.64 -48.88 12.40
C ASP A 686 8.67 -48.41 13.42
N SER A 687 8.28 -47.51 14.33
CA SER A 687 9.15 -47.03 15.41
C SER A 687 8.74 -47.62 16.76
N PRO A 688 9.66 -48.30 17.48
CA PRO A 688 9.40 -48.74 18.85
C PRO A 688 9.38 -47.58 19.87
N ILE A 689 9.82 -46.39 19.45
CA ILE A 689 9.83 -45.15 20.26
C ILE A 689 8.70 -44.23 19.75
N PRO A 690 7.91 -43.60 20.63
CA PRO A 690 6.87 -42.64 20.23
C PRO A 690 7.51 -41.36 19.68
N GLN A 691 7.88 -41.40 18.40
CA GLN A 691 8.37 -40.25 17.63
C GLN A 691 7.19 -39.64 16.86
N LEU A 692 7.08 -38.31 16.89
CA LEU A 692 6.04 -37.57 16.18
C LEU A 692 6.67 -36.69 15.11
N GLY A 693 6.14 -36.73 13.89
CA GLY A 693 6.55 -35.81 12.82
C GLY A 693 7.84 -36.20 12.10
N LEU A 694 8.85 -36.66 12.83
CA LEU A 694 10.19 -36.94 12.32
C LEU A 694 10.73 -38.28 12.84
N THR A 695 11.31 -39.09 11.96
CA THR A 695 12.13 -40.26 12.31
C THR A 695 13.32 -40.36 11.38
N VAL A 696 14.30 -41.19 11.75
CA VAL A 696 15.41 -41.53 10.86
C VAL A 696 15.58 -43.03 10.72
N LYS A 697 15.95 -43.45 9.51
CA LYS A 697 16.06 -44.85 9.12
C LYS A 697 17.44 -45.13 8.51
N ASN A 698 17.91 -46.35 8.66
CA ASN A 698 19.11 -46.84 7.97
C ASN A 698 18.81 -47.10 6.48
N SER A 699 19.82 -47.50 5.71
CA SER A 699 19.64 -47.83 4.28
C SER A 699 18.72 -49.03 4.01
N ALA A 700 18.46 -49.87 5.02
CA ALA A 700 17.51 -50.98 4.94
C ALA A 700 16.06 -50.54 5.24
N GLY A 701 15.84 -49.27 5.62
CA GLY A 701 14.52 -48.74 5.96
C GLY A 701 14.07 -49.08 7.38
N GLU A 702 14.96 -49.56 8.23
CA GLU A 702 14.69 -49.82 9.65
C GLU A 702 15.01 -48.56 10.47
N VAL A 703 14.29 -48.35 11.58
CA VAL A 703 14.57 -47.22 12.48
C VAL A 703 16.02 -47.27 12.94
N LYS A 704 16.73 -46.16 12.75
CA LYS A 704 18.16 -46.08 13.08
C LYS A 704 18.32 -45.97 14.58
N GLU A 705 18.95 -46.97 15.19
CA GLU A 705 19.41 -46.92 16.58
C GLU A 705 20.82 -46.32 16.66
N CYS A 706 21.17 -45.76 17.83
CA CYS A 706 22.50 -45.22 18.03
C CYS A 706 23.52 -46.32 18.34
N GLY A 707 24.59 -46.38 17.53
CA GLY A 707 25.77 -47.20 17.77
C GLY A 707 27.05 -46.42 17.42
N LYS A 708 28.11 -47.11 16.98
CA LYS A 708 29.35 -46.45 16.55
C LYS A 708 29.23 -45.82 15.17
N TYR A 709 29.81 -44.63 15.01
CA TYR A 709 29.88 -43.93 13.74
C TYR A 709 30.68 -44.73 12.70
N LYS A 710 30.09 -44.96 11.53
CA LYS A 710 30.73 -45.58 10.36
C LYS A 710 30.72 -44.53 9.25
N GLY A 711 31.87 -43.93 8.94
CA GLY A 711 31.99 -42.69 8.13
C GLY A 711 31.47 -42.69 6.68
N ALA A 712 30.76 -43.74 6.24
CA ALA A 712 30.08 -43.82 4.95
C ALA A 712 28.61 -44.24 5.07
N GLU A 713 28.01 -44.22 6.27
CA GLU A 713 26.62 -44.62 6.47
C GLU A 713 25.65 -43.54 5.98
N LYS A 714 24.63 -43.97 5.22
CA LYS A 714 23.53 -43.10 4.81
C LYS A 714 22.43 -43.09 5.84
N VAL A 715 22.03 -41.88 6.27
CA VAL A 715 20.89 -41.71 7.15
C VAL A 715 19.72 -41.15 6.35
N LEU A 716 18.63 -41.90 6.34
CA LEU A 716 17.40 -41.54 5.66
C LEU A 716 16.50 -40.79 6.63
N VAL A 717 16.12 -39.56 6.30
CA VAL A 717 15.25 -38.72 7.15
C VAL A 717 13.82 -38.83 6.66
N TYR A 718 12.91 -39.28 7.52
CA TYR A 718 11.49 -39.49 7.21
C TYR A 718 10.61 -38.52 7.98
N GLY A 719 9.59 -37.99 7.31
CA GLY A 719 8.56 -37.14 7.89
C GLY A 719 7.19 -37.82 7.94
N ASN A 720 6.40 -37.52 8.96
CA ASN A 720 4.98 -37.87 9.05
C ASN A 720 4.15 -36.72 9.64
N PHE A 721 3.65 -35.82 8.79
CA PHE A 721 2.92 -34.63 9.22
C PHE A 721 1.87 -34.20 8.20
N LYS A 722 0.88 -33.46 8.69
CA LYS A 722 -0.23 -32.90 7.91
C LYS A 722 -0.50 -31.46 8.33
N ASP A 723 -0.82 -30.64 7.35
CA ASP A 723 -1.40 -29.32 7.56
C ASP A 723 -2.24 -28.96 6.34
N ASP A 724 -3.46 -28.43 6.53
CA ASP A 724 -4.35 -28.10 5.41
C ASP A 724 -3.87 -26.81 4.67
N HIS A 725 -3.03 -25.99 5.32
CA HIS A 725 -2.48 -24.74 4.78
C HIS A 725 -0.94 -24.73 4.80
N PHE A 726 -0.32 -25.89 4.55
CA PHE A 726 1.11 -26.10 4.70
C PHE A 726 1.95 -25.12 3.88
N ASN A 727 3.06 -24.63 4.46
CA ASN A 727 4.00 -23.72 3.78
C ASN A 727 5.33 -24.41 3.47
N ALA A 728 6.04 -24.84 4.51
CA ALA A 728 7.39 -25.35 4.36
C ALA A 728 7.80 -26.21 5.55
N PHE A 729 8.82 -27.03 5.35
CA PHE A 729 9.62 -27.58 6.43
C PHE A 729 11.11 -27.26 6.25
N SER A 730 11.84 -27.21 7.34
CA SER A 730 13.30 -27.08 7.37
C SER A 730 13.93 -28.19 8.19
N LEU A 731 15.14 -28.60 7.79
CA LEU A 731 15.90 -29.67 8.44
C LEU A 731 17.29 -29.18 8.85
N GLU A 732 17.65 -29.49 10.08
CA GLU A 732 18.92 -29.11 10.71
C GLU A 732 19.48 -30.30 11.47
N ILE A 733 20.77 -30.57 11.32
CA ILE A 733 21.52 -31.56 12.11
C ILE A 733 22.38 -30.84 13.14
N PHE A 734 22.43 -31.31 14.39
CA PHE A 734 23.14 -30.63 15.48
C PHE A 734 23.76 -31.65 16.47
N GLY A 735 24.64 -31.18 17.38
CA GLY A 735 25.06 -31.92 18.57
C GLY A 735 26.39 -32.68 18.46
N GLY A 736 27.00 -32.92 19.63
CA GLY A 736 28.15 -33.81 19.94
C GLY A 736 29.33 -33.77 18.96
N ASN A 737 29.18 -34.52 17.87
CA ASN A 737 30.18 -34.63 16.79
C ASN A 737 30.10 -33.47 15.77
N LEU A 738 29.19 -32.51 15.98
CA LEU A 738 28.89 -31.35 15.14
C LEU A 738 28.68 -30.08 16.00
N PRO A 739 28.76 -28.87 15.41
CA PRO A 739 28.48 -27.63 16.13
C PRO A 739 27.10 -27.62 16.81
N SER A 740 27.03 -27.10 18.03
CA SER A 740 25.78 -26.96 18.80
C SER A 740 24.76 -26.03 18.13
N ALA A 741 25.22 -25.09 17.31
CA ALA A 741 24.39 -24.19 16.51
C ALA A 741 23.76 -24.86 15.28
N GLY A 742 24.07 -26.14 15.02
CA GLY A 742 23.54 -26.94 13.93
C GLY A 742 24.04 -26.60 12.52
N ILE A 743 23.81 -27.52 11.59
CA ILE A 743 24.16 -27.44 10.17
C ILE A 743 22.89 -27.73 9.35
N LYS A 744 22.60 -26.92 8.34
CA LYS A 744 21.43 -27.13 7.46
C LYS A 744 21.64 -28.37 6.59
N ILE A 745 20.65 -29.26 6.53
CA ILE A 745 20.68 -30.49 5.71
C ILE A 745 20.14 -30.17 4.31
N THR A 746 20.84 -30.48 3.22
CA THR A 746 20.32 -30.23 1.86
C THR A 746 19.25 -31.26 1.43
N PRO A 747 18.09 -30.84 0.88
CA PRO A 747 17.62 -29.45 0.76
C PRO A 747 17.22 -28.88 2.13
N ALA A 748 17.79 -27.71 2.47
CA ALA A 748 17.69 -27.07 3.79
C ALA A 748 16.26 -26.66 4.18
N VAL A 749 15.49 -26.34 3.15
CA VAL A 749 14.08 -25.99 3.24
C VAL A 749 13.42 -26.66 2.05
N ASN A 750 12.29 -27.30 2.27
CA ASN A 750 11.43 -27.72 1.19
C ASN A 750 10.12 -26.94 1.30
N ARG A 751 9.86 -26.11 0.30
CA ARG A 751 8.66 -25.29 0.24
C ARG A 751 7.62 -25.94 -0.65
N TYR A 752 6.36 -25.81 -0.25
CA TYR A 752 5.23 -26.34 -0.99
C TYR A 752 5.17 -25.83 -2.44
N ASP A 753 5.50 -24.56 -2.65
CA ASP A 753 5.43 -23.85 -3.93
C ASP A 753 6.62 -24.05 -4.87
N GLU A 754 7.73 -24.60 -4.37
CA GLU A 754 8.94 -24.84 -5.17
C GLU A 754 9.00 -26.27 -5.74
N GLY A 755 7.93 -27.07 -5.58
CA GLY A 755 7.76 -28.37 -6.25
C GLY A 755 8.52 -29.54 -5.61
N GLY A 756 8.61 -29.57 -4.27
CA GLY A 756 9.23 -30.66 -3.51
C GLY A 756 8.53 -32.03 -3.58
N LYS A 757 8.98 -33.01 -2.77
CA LYS A 757 8.31 -34.32 -2.55
C LYS A 757 7.01 -34.21 -1.73
N LEU A 758 6.30 -33.10 -1.86
CA LEU A 758 5.05 -32.79 -1.20
C LEU A 758 3.92 -33.05 -2.19
N ASP A 759 2.78 -33.58 -1.74
CA ASP A 759 1.57 -33.54 -2.58
C ASP A 759 0.96 -32.13 -2.57
N SER A 760 -0.13 -31.92 -3.32
CA SER A 760 -0.80 -30.64 -3.48
C SER A 760 -1.41 -30.04 -2.19
N ASN A 761 -1.29 -30.71 -1.05
CA ASN A 761 -1.71 -30.19 0.26
C ASN A 761 -0.54 -30.14 1.26
N GLY A 762 0.71 -30.33 0.81
CA GLY A 762 1.87 -30.34 1.71
C GLY A 762 1.93 -31.55 2.64
N ILE A 763 1.20 -32.62 2.31
CA ILE A 763 1.09 -33.81 3.16
C ILE A 763 2.28 -34.75 2.94
N VAL A 764 2.90 -35.18 4.04
CA VAL A 764 3.99 -36.16 4.03
C VAL A 764 3.58 -37.36 4.88
N GLY A 765 3.20 -38.46 4.22
CA GLY A 765 2.99 -39.76 4.87
C GLY A 765 1.76 -39.89 5.77
N ALA A 766 0.85 -38.90 5.76
CA ALA A 766 -0.22 -38.66 6.74
C ALA A 766 -1.22 -39.80 6.96
N SER A 767 -0.79 -40.79 7.73
CA SER A 767 -1.66 -41.62 8.56
C SER A 767 -1.12 -41.57 9.99
N ASP A 768 -2.01 -41.57 10.97
CA ASP A 768 -1.62 -41.59 12.39
C ASP A 768 -2.01 -42.91 13.05
N PRO A 769 -1.05 -43.80 13.37
CA PRO A 769 0.36 -43.77 12.96
C PRO A 769 0.56 -44.17 11.48
N GLY A 770 1.72 -43.86 10.91
CA GLY A 770 2.04 -44.14 9.50
C GLY A 770 3.49 -44.49 9.26
N LYS A 771 3.85 -44.95 8.06
CA LYS A 771 5.27 -45.26 7.72
C LYS A 771 6.11 -44.01 7.44
N GLY A 772 5.45 -42.85 7.29
CA GLY A 772 6.05 -41.60 6.82
C GLY A 772 6.52 -41.66 5.37
N LYS A 773 7.09 -40.56 4.87
CA LYS A 773 7.79 -40.50 3.58
C LYS A 773 9.22 -39.98 3.74
N LEU A 774 10.10 -40.45 2.87
CA LEU A 774 11.50 -40.02 2.81
C LEU A 774 11.60 -38.55 2.37
N LEU A 775 12.03 -37.69 3.29
CA LEU A 775 12.31 -36.27 3.04
C LEU A 775 13.63 -36.13 2.28
N THR A 776 14.74 -36.55 2.91
CA THR A 776 16.09 -36.44 2.36
C THR A 776 17.00 -37.58 2.83
N THR A 777 18.16 -37.69 2.21
CA THR A 777 19.24 -38.61 2.56
C THR A 777 20.46 -37.80 2.93
N ILE A 778 21.02 -38.06 4.10
CA ILE A 778 22.27 -37.45 4.54
C ILE A 778 23.39 -38.44 4.22
N ASP A 779 24.21 -38.08 3.24
CA ASP A 779 25.46 -38.76 2.95
C ASP A 779 26.56 -38.10 3.78
N ASN A 780 27.36 -38.89 4.52
CA ASN A 780 28.51 -38.43 5.31
C ASN A 780 28.16 -37.31 6.31
N MET A 781 27.61 -37.67 7.47
CA MET A 781 27.19 -36.71 8.52
C MET A 781 28.28 -35.80 9.11
N ALA A 782 29.55 -35.94 8.73
CA ALA A 782 30.68 -35.19 9.29
C ALA A 782 31.39 -34.36 8.21
N ALA A 783 31.78 -33.13 8.55
CA ALA A 783 32.60 -32.27 7.68
C ALA A 783 34.09 -32.67 7.68
N ASP A 784 34.52 -33.40 8.72
CA ASP A 784 35.88 -33.90 8.94
C ASP A 784 35.89 -35.43 9.13
N PRO A 785 37.02 -36.13 8.88
CA PRO A 785 37.11 -37.57 9.09
C PRO A 785 37.04 -37.91 10.59
N ILE A 786 35.83 -38.20 11.08
CA ILE A 786 35.62 -38.77 12.41
C ILE A 786 36.10 -40.22 12.40
N ASN A 787 36.97 -40.58 13.35
CA ASN A 787 37.41 -41.96 13.55
C ASN A 787 36.20 -42.89 13.74
N ALA A 788 36.21 -44.06 13.09
CA ALA A 788 35.10 -45.03 13.06
C ALA A 788 34.75 -45.70 14.42
N ASN A 789 35.21 -45.13 15.54
CA ASN A 789 35.08 -45.64 16.90
C ASN A 789 34.37 -44.67 17.87
N VAL A 790 33.86 -43.52 17.40
CA VAL A 790 33.09 -42.57 18.23
C VAL A 790 31.61 -42.97 18.23
N ASP A 791 30.97 -42.94 19.41
CA ASP A 791 29.53 -43.15 19.52
C ASP A 791 28.78 -42.02 18.80
N CYS A 792 27.62 -42.32 18.19
CA CYS A 792 26.82 -41.25 17.58
C CYS A 792 26.30 -40.26 18.63
N ALA A 793 26.75 -39.02 18.53
CA ALA A 793 26.21 -37.91 19.30
C ALA A 793 25.77 -36.82 18.32
N TYR A 794 24.55 -36.94 17.80
CA TYR A 794 23.91 -35.94 16.95
C TYR A 794 22.38 -35.99 17.12
N GLY A 795 21.71 -34.92 16.74
CA GLY A 795 20.27 -34.81 16.64
C GLY A 795 19.87 -34.19 15.30
N ILE A 796 18.63 -34.49 14.89
CA ILE A 796 18.02 -33.85 13.71
C ILE A 796 16.75 -33.16 14.19
N ARG A 797 16.65 -31.89 13.81
CA ARG A 797 15.51 -31.02 14.07
C ARG A 797 14.78 -30.79 12.77
N MET A 798 13.47 -30.96 12.81
CA MET A 798 12.56 -30.54 11.75
C MET A 798 11.66 -29.44 12.28
N VAL A 799 11.52 -28.35 11.53
CA VAL A 799 10.49 -27.34 11.80
C VAL A 799 9.54 -27.30 10.62
N THR A 800 8.26 -27.55 10.86
CA THR A 800 7.18 -27.36 9.89
C THR A 800 6.48 -26.05 10.18
N SER A 801 6.08 -25.33 9.14
CA SER A 801 5.31 -24.09 9.23
C SER A 801 4.16 -24.08 8.23
N ASP A 802 3.10 -23.36 8.55
CA ASP A 802 1.93 -23.15 7.70
C ASP A 802 1.98 -21.77 7.01
N ARG A 803 0.92 -21.46 6.23
CA ARG A 803 0.74 -20.20 5.51
C ARG A 803 -0.16 -19.20 6.24
N ALA A 804 -0.62 -19.50 7.46
CA ALA A 804 -1.51 -18.63 8.20
C ALA A 804 -0.85 -17.27 8.50
N ILE A 805 -1.61 -16.19 8.31
CA ILE A 805 -1.19 -14.82 8.58
C ILE A 805 -1.61 -14.47 10.00
N LEU A 806 -0.77 -14.87 10.97
CA LEU A 806 -1.03 -14.66 12.38
C LEU A 806 -0.65 -13.24 12.79
N GLY A 807 -1.64 -12.44 13.16
CA GLY A 807 -1.42 -11.06 13.59
C GLY A 807 -0.97 -10.97 15.05
N SER A 808 -0.06 -10.05 15.33
CA SER A 808 0.41 -9.72 16.67
C SER A 808 0.77 -8.23 16.77
N PHE A 809 0.94 -7.70 17.98
CA PHE A 809 1.42 -6.35 18.20
C PHE A 809 2.72 -6.36 19.00
N SER A 810 3.75 -5.69 18.48
CA SER A 810 4.93 -5.32 19.24
C SER A 810 4.81 -3.86 19.63
N GLY A 811 4.33 -3.61 20.83
CA GLY A 811 3.90 -2.27 21.25
C GLY A 811 2.60 -1.86 20.56
N TYR A 812 2.62 -0.79 19.76
CA TYR A 812 1.50 -0.37 18.90
C TYR A 812 1.68 -0.76 17.42
N VAL A 813 2.84 -1.33 17.06
CA VAL A 813 3.13 -1.74 15.67
C VAL A 813 2.58 -3.14 15.42
N PHE A 814 1.76 -3.27 14.37
CA PHE A 814 1.22 -4.55 13.95
C PHE A 814 2.28 -5.38 13.22
N ARG A 815 2.42 -6.65 13.61
CA ARG A 815 3.35 -7.62 13.05
C ARG A 815 2.62 -8.89 12.65
N ARG A 816 3.22 -9.66 11.74
CA ARG A 816 2.69 -10.92 11.22
C ARG A 816 3.67 -12.05 11.47
N SER A 817 3.14 -13.23 11.72
CA SER A 817 3.88 -14.49 11.87
C SER A 817 3.09 -15.63 11.21
N SER A 818 3.53 -16.87 11.41
CA SER A 818 2.85 -18.09 10.98
C SER A 818 2.93 -19.13 12.09
N HIS A 819 2.10 -20.17 12.04
CA HIS A 819 2.29 -21.29 12.95
C HIS A 819 3.59 -22.02 12.61
N SER A 820 4.19 -22.59 13.64
CA SER A 820 5.32 -23.50 13.45
C SER A 820 5.33 -24.56 14.54
N LYS A 821 5.78 -25.76 14.17
CA LYS A 821 5.95 -26.88 15.09
C LYS A 821 7.27 -27.57 14.82
N ALA A 822 7.99 -27.90 15.88
CA ALA A 822 9.29 -28.55 15.80
C ALA A 822 9.22 -30.01 16.29
N SER A 823 9.92 -30.90 15.58
CA SER A 823 10.19 -32.27 15.98
C SER A 823 11.68 -32.51 16.09
N TYR A 824 12.07 -33.41 16.99
CA TYR A 824 13.46 -33.75 17.23
C TYR A 824 13.62 -35.27 17.25
N VAL A 825 14.71 -35.73 16.66
CA VAL A 825 15.26 -37.07 16.91
C VAL A 825 16.67 -36.87 17.42
N THR A 826 16.98 -37.42 18.59
CA THR A 826 18.30 -37.26 19.23
C THR A 826 18.92 -38.63 19.50
N PHE A 827 20.23 -38.72 19.33
CA PHE A 827 21.04 -39.90 19.61
C PHE A 827 22.04 -39.59 20.73
N ASN A 828 22.29 -40.61 21.57
CA ASN A 828 22.55 -40.47 23.00
C ASN A 828 23.56 -39.36 23.35
N TRP A 829 23.03 -38.34 24.02
CA TRP A 829 23.72 -37.16 24.53
C TRP A 829 24.02 -37.43 26.00
N ALA A 830 25.12 -38.12 26.30
CA ALA A 830 25.67 -38.05 27.64
C ALA A 830 26.39 -36.68 27.73
N PRO A 831 25.96 -35.77 28.61
CA PRO A 831 26.56 -34.44 28.73
C PRO A 831 28.05 -34.48 29.06
#